data_AF-A0A849CP11-F1
#
_entry.id   AF-A0A849CP11-F1
#
_cell.length_a   1.000
_cell.length_b   1.000
_cell.length_c   1.000
_cell.angle_alpha   90.00
_cell.angle_beta   90.00
_cell.angle_gamma   90.00
#
_symmetry.space_group_name_H-M   'P 1'
#
loop_
_entity.id
_entity.type
_entity.pdbx_description
1 polymer ?
#
loop_
_entity_poly.entity_id
_entity_poly.type
_entity_poly.pdbx_seq_one_letter_code
_entity_poly.pdbx_strand_id
1 'polypeptide(L)'
;MTPTLLTNDINSAKNFYFSSARAISGDGNVIGGIGESSHERAGAAVIWQNGTIKEFMNFGRAYYDETKVHPTSYKANNAAIWAVSHDGSTYAGEALYSYRGKAGFTTRDFKARFPAIWLADNDKPIRLATIRQGGLGTIGNRAGDNTTVSGKVNALSANGSIAIGQSIPEKDSYNESSTKLAVLWKRGENGWITGTKPEILPTPYEKSDYYAPSANANAISHAGNVIAGSADWIKAVNKNTSFSKDQRPTIWTSENLSDWKVTRLPVEEHDNFNGMAHAISADGITVAGYTQTTTDVKRNQAVVWKNNGQDKSVSENWTFTYLKSLTHHRAEEHDAGSSFAYSLNKDGSIVGGIATTEQDCATTEKPDDNCIARPVVWYNTTSKPLELNTLKADGSGNGAVYALNDDGTIAVGVADTDLTDGYARTQKAVVWKITYPKTPLPEAPTSPKPTQPDTPKLNTLPSTPEQAPITYTVSSVETPTSTVLGYSFAMTISGDGRVIGGIGESRTERGGAATIWKEGQTIALRNFEGNTNHAAVWAISHDGLTYGGEARSHYFRKADNRKVISKYPAIWQNGHDHPTRLDTLGLNGMGAVNNLIDNPTQVSGKVSALSADGAFAVGQSIAPIDYTFDPRAKQAVLWKREGTQWQEGSKPIRLETPFSNSTYYTPSADARTISHDGQVIAGSADFIGKRLERQSIKNQRPAIWIDDGSEDWKVTRLNVDTKHNFNGAVHALNADGSVAVGYTQVSPNVKQNQAVLWKNNGQDKGRSENWHYTYLKSLTNYTSDQHDAGSSFAYALNAQGNIIGGTAAIDQGCATTDRPDDNCVSRPVIWYDSAQKPVALSTLKTEGIGEGAIYGLNHDGTIAVGVSETDLTDDFNRPIQKATVWKLDYTQAIPKVSDPVSIQDTRETMGQLGTRALATISSQNRLLSSLTESFSGFDAIDSNAYALADYSRIDFRNTFVEAKSTLPSHLNRQTQPSKLYAAGQAGRIFVRTKATVDAEKQDRSLLTQLNIGYVMNENFALGTALFHTPYSKQVNGYKRTSDNLGIGLYAQWKQAVENGHWYLRATGAVNRYQVEIERQAIEGTEQAKGKTNVSSQSVALLAGANAHILSGGHAGLYTGLKYTEVKQHGYQEESVAFPVSYAPLKFRHTAAMLGITTSIPLTNQLFWEPKAEIEYALSLKNPHYHAKADGIGDVKMQGDFKRLRGDISSTLRYNISAKSSIDLTPYVGRGLSGNAYWGGSVGFNVTF
;
A
#
# COMPACT_ATOMS: atom_id res chain seq x y z
N MET A 1 12.23 -14.76 -0.38
CA MET A 1 11.71 -13.41 -0.72
C MET A 1 10.29 -13.57 -1.15
N THR A 2 9.35 -12.87 -0.51
CA THR A 2 7.93 -13.13 -0.76
C THR A 2 7.43 -12.38 -2.01
N PRO A 3 6.55 -12.98 -2.83
CA PRO A 3 5.95 -12.39 -4.04
C PRO A 3 4.70 -11.57 -3.79
N THR A 4 4.54 -10.53 -4.58
CA THR A 4 3.63 -9.40 -4.39
C THR A 4 2.70 -9.35 -5.63
N LEU A 5 1.37 -9.29 -5.48
CA LEU A 5 0.33 -9.50 -6.51
C LEU A 5 -0.18 -8.25 -7.23
N LEU A 6 -0.65 -8.39 -8.47
CA LEU A 6 -1.07 -7.23 -9.24
C LEU A 6 -2.51 -7.38 -9.78
N THR A 7 -3.45 -6.61 -9.24
CA THR A 7 -4.91 -6.85 -9.34
C THR A 7 -5.77 -5.57 -9.45
N ASN A 8 -6.67 -5.54 -10.43
CA ASN A 8 -7.23 -4.30 -11.00
C ASN A 8 -8.21 -3.49 -10.15
N ASP A 9 -9.04 -4.16 -9.38
CA ASP A 9 -10.10 -3.53 -8.57
C ASP A 9 -9.44 -3.02 -7.26
N ILE A 10 -9.84 -3.56 -6.08
CA ILE A 10 -8.88 -5.44 -4.10
C ILE A 10 -9.56 -6.84 -3.65
N ASN A 11 -10.85 -6.99 -3.29
CA ASN A 11 -11.72 -8.13 -3.65
C ASN A 11 -11.09 -9.19 -4.55
N SER A 12 -10.32 -8.81 -5.58
CA SER A 12 -9.26 -9.57 -6.24
C SER A 12 -8.09 -9.94 -5.32
N ALA A 13 -8.47 -10.79 -4.33
CA ALA A 13 -7.67 -13.15 -2.91
C ALA A 13 -7.40 -14.63 -3.58
N LYS A 14 -8.24 -15.67 -3.82
CA LYS A 14 -9.70 -16.05 -3.88
C LYS A 14 -10.63 -15.94 -5.13
N ASN A 15 -10.28 -15.74 -6.41
CA ASN A 15 -11.17 -16.14 -7.57
C ASN A 15 -10.48 -16.06 -8.94
N PHE A 16 -11.21 -16.48 -9.96
CA PHE A 16 -10.72 -17.18 -11.12
C PHE A 16 -10.50 -16.28 -12.36
N TYR A 17 -9.94 -15.06 -12.20
CA TYR A 17 -9.54 -14.21 -13.34
C TYR A 17 -8.02 -14.05 -13.48
N PHE A 18 -7.56 -14.11 -14.72
CA PHE A 18 -6.15 -14.05 -15.09
C PHE A 18 -5.59 -12.62 -15.17
N SER A 19 -4.33 -12.41 -14.76
CA SER A 19 -3.49 -11.22 -15.02
C SER A 19 -2.00 -11.60 -15.14
N SER A 20 -1.10 -10.62 -15.37
CA SER A 20 0.27 -10.80 -15.89
C SER A 20 1.38 -9.80 -15.44
N ALA A 21 2.66 -10.17 -15.13
CA ALA A 21 3.82 -9.22 -14.99
C ALA A 21 5.21 -9.50 -15.68
N ARG A 22 5.83 -8.50 -16.35
CA ARG A 22 7.13 -8.52 -17.08
C ARG A 22 7.90 -7.27 -16.74
N ALA A 23 7.51 -6.11 -17.22
CA ALA A 23 8.58 -5.31 -17.81
C ALA A 23 9.11 -4.21 -16.90
N ILE A 24 10.42 -4.21 -16.69
CA ILE A 24 11.14 -3.53 -15.61
C ILE A 24 12.64 -3.56 -15.90
N SER A 25 13.27 -2.37 -15.87
CA SER A 25 14.68 -1.89 -15.95
C SER A 25 14.66 -0.54 -15.19
N GLY A 26 15.44 0.50 -15.48
CA GLY A 26 15.32 1.81 -14.80
C GLY A 26 15.17 1.82 -13.27
N ASP A 27 14.63 2.87 -12.69
CA ASP A 27 14.75 3.10 -11.24
C ASP A 27 13.88 2.18 -10.33
N GLY A 28 13.27 1.12 -10.87
CA GLY A 28 12.70 -0.03 -10.13
C GLY A 28 11.37 0.19 -9.41
N ASN A 29 11.20 1.40 -8.93
CA ASN A 29 10.05 2.05 -8.37
C ASN A 29 8.68 1.88 -9.06
N VAL A 30 8.46 1.01 -10.05
CA VAL A 30 7.72 1.49 -11.24
C VAL A 30 6.27 0.88 -11.56
N ILE A 31 5.74 0.16 -12.59
CA ILE A 31 6.21 -0.83 -13.60
C ILE A 31 5.18 -1.40 -14.73
N GLY A 32 3.80 -1.34 -14.77
CA GLY A 32 2.56 -2.19 -15.28
C GLY A 32 2.05 -2.81 -16.67
N GLY A 33 1.20 -3.90 -16.78
CA GLY A 33 0.81 -4.76 -18.00
C GLY A 33 -0.68 -5.25 -18.39
N ILE A 34 -1.26 -6.38 -17.92
CA ILE A 34 -2.67 -6.83 -18.25
C ILE A 34 -3.59 -7.04 -17.07
N GLY A 35 -4.69 -6.30 -17.07
CA GLY A 35 -5.75 -6.49 -16.12
C GLY A 35 -6.79 -7.55 -16.44
N GLU A 36 -7.62 -7.75 -15.43
CA GLU A 36 -8.24 -9.02 -15.11
C GLU A 36 -9.36 -9.49 -16.05
N SER A 37 -9.24 -10.72 -16.54
CA SER A 37 -10.27 -11.32 -17.39
C SER A 37 -10.44 -12.83 -17.19
N SER A 38 -11.53 -13.39 -17.72
CA SER A 38 -11.86 -14.82 -17.61
C SER A 38 -10.86 -15.77 -18.25
N HIS A 39 -10.06 -15.29 -19.20
CA HIS A 39 -9.07 -16.10 -19.89
C HIS A 39 -7.93 -15.22 -20.37
N GLU A 40 -6.78 -15.85 -20.54
CA GLU A 40 -5.80 -15.38 -21.49
C GLU A 40 -6.44 -15.09 -22.88
N ARG A 41 -6.43 -13.80 -23.23
CA ARG A 41 -6.66 -13.07 -24.50
C ARG A 41 -7.83 -12.08 -24.39
N ALA A 42 -8.65 -12.19 -23.35
CA ALA A 42 -9.77 -11.28 -23.06
C ALA A 42 -9.40 -10.09 -22.15
N GLY A 43 -8.13 -10.04 -21.71
CA GLY A 43 -7.58 -9.09 -20.74
C GLY A 43 -7.90 -7.64 -21.03
N ALA A 44 -7.96 -6.88 -19.96
CA ALA A 44 -7.94 -5.43 -20.01
C ALA A 44 -6.64 -4.97 -19.38
N ALA A 45 -5.56 -4.98 -20.14
CA ALA A 45 -4.87 -3.73 -20.38
C ALA A 45 -4.86 -2.78 -19.20
N VAL A 46 -3.95 -3.03 -18.28
CA VAL A 46 -3.66 -2.06 -17.26
C VAL A 46 -2.21 -1.74 -17.27
N ILE A 47 -1.97 -0.60 -16.72
CA ILE A 47 -0.69 -0.32 -16.16
C ILE A 47 -0.93 -0.33 -14.65
N TRP A 48 -0.45 -1.38 -14.01
CA TRP A 48 -0.18 -1.40 -12.58
C TRP A 48 1.04 -0.60 -12.33
N GLN A 49 1.03 0.48 -11.61
CA GLN A 49 2.09 1.44 -11.83
C GLN A 49 2.07 2.34 -10.65
N ASN A 50 3.24 2.76 -10.17
CA ASN A 50 3.48 3.30 -8.83
C ASN A 50 2.32 3.31 -7.83
N GLY A 51 1.80 2.14 -7.54
CA GLY A 51 0.49 1.95 -6.98
C GLY A 51 -0.67 1.78 -7.95
N THR A 52 -1.37 2.86 -8.28
CA THR A 52 -2.70 2.72 -8.90
C THR A 52 -2.71 2.10 -10.29
N ILE A 53 -3.85 1.47 -10.60
CA ILE A 53 -3.93 0.42 -11.61
C ILE A 53 -4.92 0.81 -12.67
N LYS A 54 -4.48 0.75 -13.91
CA LYS A 54 -4.74 1.89 -14.78
C LYS A 54 -5.18 1.44 -16.14
N GLU A 55 -6.50 1.33 -16.31
CA GLU A 55 -7.09 0.80 -17.53
C GLU A 55 -7.13 1.80 -18.67
N PHE A 56 -7.04 1.22 -19.86
CA PHE A 56 -6.95 1.95 -21.11
C PHE A 56 -7.99 1.54 -22.15
N MET A 57 -8.18 2.33 -23.20
CA MET A 57 -9.24 2.13 -24.19
C MET A 57 -8.76 1.79 -25.60
N ASN A 58 -9.51 0.88 -26.23
CA ASN A 58 -9.21 0.36 -27.56
C ASN A 58 -9.64 1.28 -28.70
N PHE A 59 -9.26 0.91 -29.93
CA PHE A 59 -9.99 1.34 -31.11
C PHE A 59 -11.46 0.72 -31.06
N GLY A 60 -12.43 1.49 -30.52
CA GLY A 60 -13.86 1.17 -30.23
C GLY A 60 -14.96 0.96 -31.33
N ARG A 61 -15.73 1.97 -31.85
CA ARG A 61 -16.95 1.80 -32.75
C ARG A 61 -17.27 2.92 -33.80
N ALA A 62 -17.62 2.55 -35.06
CA ALA A 62 -18.22 3.40 -36.13
C ALA A 62 -19.01 2.59 -37.20
N TYR A 63 -19.71 3.25 -38.17
CA TYR A 63 -20.77 2.70 -39.07
C TYR A 63 -20.80 3.30 -40.51
N TYR A 64 -21.55 2.70 -41.46
CA TYR A 64 -21.49 2.95 -42.94
C TYR A 64 -22.31 4.17 -43.41
N ASP A 65 -22.16 5.28 -42.72
CA ASP A 65 -22.58 6.59 -43.19
C ASP A 65 -21.54 7.58 -42.68
N GLU A 66 -20.86 8.24 -43.61
CA GLU A 66 -19.79 9.17 -43.29
C GLU A 66 -20.26 10.26 -42.31
N THR A 67 -21.44 10.83 -42.53
CA THR A 67 -21.89 12.07 -41.89
C THR A 67 -22.13 11.97 -40.38
N LYS A 68 -22.21 10.73 -39.86
CA LYS A 68 -22.74 10.42 -38.53
C LYS A 68 -21.88 9.42 -37.76
N VAL A 69 -20.55 9.60 -37.82
CA VAL A 69 -19.61 9.09 -36.80
C VAL A 69 -19.92 9.76 -35.46
N HIS A 70 -20.81 9.09 -34.67
CA HIS A 70 -21.41 8.43 -31.94
C HIS A 70 -20.96 7.10 -31.15
N PRO A 71 -19.88 7.02 -30.33
CA PRO A 71 -19.08 5.79 -30.24
C PRO A 71 -19.42 4.90 -29.05
N THR A 72 -20.07 3.79 -29.33
CA THR A 72 -20.73 3.00 -28.31
C THR A 72 -19.80 2.02 -27.57
N SER A 73 -19.81 2.17 -26.24
CA SER A 73 -19.77 1.08 -25.24
C SER A 73 -18.50 0.29 -25.00
N TYR A 74 -17.92 -0.42 -25.98
CA TYR A 74 -16.88 -1.43 -25.73
C TYR A 74 -15.69 -0.84 -24.92
N LYS A 75 -15.58 -1.18 -23.64
CA LYS A 75 -14.43 -0.87 -22.78
C LYS A 75 -13.51 -2.10 -22.73
N ALA A 76 -12.23 -1.85 -22.46
CA ALA A 76 -11.32 -2.79 -21.81
C ALA A 76 -10.87 -4.02 -22.63
N ASN A 77 -11.74 -5.01 -22.84
CA ASN A 77 -11.36 -6.41 -23.15
C ASN A 77 -10.69 -6.66 -24.51
N ASN A 78 -9.72 -7.59 -24.50
CA ASN A 78 -8.62 -7.71 -25.45
C ASN A 78 -7.79 -6.43 -25.42
N ALA A 79 -6.81 -6.34 -24.52
CA ALA A 79 -5.68 -5.39 -24.51
C ALA A 79 -4.59 -5.82 -23.46
N ALA A 80 -3.26 -5.55 -23.63
CA ALA A 80 -2.10 -6.20 -22.92
C ALA A 80 -0.59 -5.78 -23.20
N ILE A 81 0.43 -5.88 -22.31
CA ILE A 81 1.77 -5.21 -22.55
C ILE A 81 3.16 -5.90 -22.45
N TRP A 82 4.03 -5.59 -23.43
CA TRP A 82 5.27 -6.28 -23.81
C TRP A 82 6.62 -5.86 -23.17
N ALA A 83 6.84 -4.62 -22.74
CA ALA A 83 8.09 -4.03 -22.17
C ALA A 83 7.72 -2.80 -21.23
N VAL A 84 8.47 -1.74 -20.79
CA VAL A 84 8.03 -0.34 -20.37
C VAL A 84 8.65 0.98 -20.95
N SER A 85 9.82 1.42 -20.47
CA SER A 85 10.82 2.42 -20.91
C SER A 85 11.21 3.47 -19.82
N HIS A 86 12.24 4.28 -20.09
CA HIS A 86 13.22 4.76 -19.12
C HIS A 86 13.07 6.19 -18.50
N ASP A 87 11.86 6.78 -18.40
CA ASP A 87 11.48 8.07 -17.72
C ASP A 87 10.05 8.22 -17.14
N GLY A 88 9.04 7.51 -17.64
CA GLY A 88 7.74 8.14 -17.98
C GLY A 88 7.24 8.42 -19.43
N SER A 89 7.97 8.66 -20.52
CA SER A 89 7.51 9.03 -21.90
C SER A 89 6.78 8.02 -22.86
N THR A 90 7.30 7.41 -23.96
CA THR A 90 6.60 6.50 -24.96
C THR A 90 6.70 4.97 -24.62
N TYR A 91 5.70 4.08 -24.86
CA TYR A 91 5.61 2.64 -24.46
C TYR A 91 5.10 1.67 -25.64
N ALA A 92 5.22 0.30 -25.66
CA ALA A 92 4.97 -0.63 -26.85
C ALA A 92 4.01 -1.92 -26.84
N GLY A 93 3.52 -2.44 -28.04
CA GLY A 93 2.41 -3.46 -28.27
C GLY A 93 1.47 -3.60 -29.58
N GLU A 94 0.38 -4.45 -29.61
CA GLU A 94 -0.85 -4.62 -30.56
C GLU A 94 -2.36 -4.33 -30.08
N ALA A 95 -3.07 -3.19 -30.25
CA ALA A 95 -4.43 -2.94 -29.67
C ALA A 95 -5.69 -3.25 -30.55
N LEU A 96 -6.86 -3.56 -29.94
CA LEU A 96 -8.07 -4.01 -30.66
C LEU A 96 -8.73 -2.91 -31.50
N TYR A 97 -8.96 -3.23 -32.77
CA TYR A 97 -9.68 -2.45 -33.76
C TYR A 97 -10.73 -3.29 -34.47
N SER A 98 -11.98 -3.18 -34.00
CA SER A 98 -13.12 -3.85 -34.65
C SER A 98 -13.51 -3.17 -35.98
N TYR A 99 -14.47 -3.72 -36.73
CA TYR A 99 -15.30 -3.01 -37.73
C TYR A 99 -16.57 -3.78 -38.12
N ARG A 100 -17.55 -3.12 -38.73
CA ARG A 100 -18.65 -3.82 -39.42
C ARG A 100 -18.34 -3.85 -40.93
N GLY A 101 -18.96 -4.68 -41.76
CA GLY A 101 -18.80 -4.61 -43.22
C GLY A 101 -20.01 -5.18 -43.96
N LYS A 102 -20.12 -4.93 -45.27
CA LYS A 102 -21.11 -5.57 -46.16
C LYS A 102 -20.43 -6.76 -46.83
N ALA A 103 -20.99 -7.95 -46.66
CA ALA A 103 -20.60 -9.18 -47.33
C ALA A 103 -21.81 -9.64 -48.17
N GLY A 104 -21.79 -9.27 -49.45
CA GLY A 104 -22.98 -9.35 -50.31
C GLY A 104 -24.14 -8.56 -49.72
N PHE A 105 -25.31 -9.19 -49.65
CA PHE A 105 -26.54 -8.60 -49.10
C PHE A 105 -26.57 -8.51 -47.56
N THR A 106 -25.58 -9.04 -46.84
CA THR A 106 -25.56 -9.09 -45.37
C THR A 106 -24.53 -8.14 -44.76
N THR A 107 -24.76 -7.68 -43.53
CA THR A 107 -23.74 -6.99 -42.72
C THR A 107 -23.15 -7.91 -41.66
N ARG A 108 -21.81 -7.93 -41.54
CA ARG A 108 -21.04 -8.74 -40.57
C ARG A 108 -20.11 -7.86 -39.74
N ASP A 109 -19.76 -8.26 -38.53
CA ASP A 109 -18.66 -7.64 -37.76
C ASP A 109 -17.35 -8.42 -37.93
N PHE A 110 -16.28 -7.68 -38.19
CA PHE A 110 -14.89 -8.09 -38.30
C PHE A 110 -14.11 -7.52 -37.11
N LYS A 111 -12.98 -8.12 -36.72
CA LYS A 111 -12.12 -7.55 -35.67
C LYS A 111 -10.65 -7.78 -35.94
N ALA A 112 -9.80 -6.79 -35.66
CA ALA A 112 -8.36 -6.87 -35.84
C ALA A 112 -7.57 -6.24 -34.69
N ARG A 113 -6.24 -6.41 -34.66
CA ARG A 113 -5.35 -5.92 -33.58
C ARG A 113 -4.15 -5.17 -34.16
N PHE A 114 -4.02 -3.87 -33.88
CA PHE A 114 -3.11 -2.92 -34.55
C PHE A 114 -2.15 -2.26 -33.57
N PRO A 115 -0.91 -1.97 -33.98
CA PRO A 115 -0.01 -1.15 -33.16
C PRO A 115 -0.59 0.32 -33.10
N ALA A 116 -0.76 0.91 -31.88
CA ALA A 116 -1.46 2.14 -31.23
C ALA A 116 -0.91 3.58 -30.47
N ILE A 117 0.26 4.37 -30.64
CA ILE A 117 1.49 4.89 -29.81
C ILE A 117 1.11 5.99 -28.94
N TRP A 118 1.20 5.82 -27.64
CA TRP A 118 0.95 6.91 -26.75
C TRP A 118 2.23 7.50 -26.13
N LEU A 119 2.09 8.59 -25.39
CA LEU A 119 3.10 9.03 -24.41
C LEU A 119 2.47 8.64 -23.07
N ALA A 120 3.13 8.72 -21.94
CA ALA A 120 3.09 9.91 -21.12
C ALA A 120 1.69 10.53 -21.10
N ASP A 121 1.39 11.80 -21.17
CA ASP A 121 0.09 12.30 -20.67
C ASP A 121 -1.31 11.73 -21.21
N ASN A 122 -1.61 10.47 -21.66
CA ASN A 122 -2.13 10.06 -23.01
C ASN A 122 -2.93 8.70 -23.46
N ASP A 123 -4.19 8.36 -23.09
CA ASP A 123 -5.21 7.44 -23.78
C ASP A 123 -5.02 6.38 -24.91
N LYS A 124 -5.78 6.61 -26.02
CA LYS A 124 -6.31 5.63 -27.03
C LYS A 124 -5.91 5.96 -28.46
N PRO A 125 -5.93 5.01 -29.40
CA PRO A 125 -5.12 5.06 -30.62
C PRO A 125 -5.25 6.29 -31.58
N ILE A 126 -4.11 6.73 -32.09
CA ILE A 126 -3.75 7.28 -33.47
C ILE A 126 -2.27 5.81 -35.70
N ARG A 127 -2.26 4.48 -36.08
CA ARG A 127 -1.45 3.72 -37.04
C ARG A 127 0.00 4.19 -37.12
N LEU A 128 0.81 3.46 -36.36
CA LEU A 128 1.87 2.71 -37.01
C LEU A 128 1.12 1.99 -38.11
N ALA A 129 1.27 2.53 -39.31
CA ALA A 129 0.74 1.88 -40.48
C ALA A 129 1.32 0.46 -40.39
N THR A 130 0.45 -0.55 -40.44
CA THR A 130 0.95 -1.84 -40.87
C THR A 130 1.41 -1.66 -42.32
N ILE A 131 2.24 -2.57 -42.81
CA ILE A 131 2.85 -2.46 -44.14
C ILE A 131 1.80 -2.49 -45.29
N ARG A 132 0.52 -2.70 -44.95
CA ARG A 132 -0.64 -2.84 -45.84
C ARG A 132 -1.21 -1.49 -46.30
N GLN A 133 -1.04 -1.15 -47.58
CA GLN A 133 -1.56 0.08 -48.19
C GLN A 133 -3.08 0.23 -48.07
N GLY A 134 -3.84 -0.85 -48.26
CA GLY A 134 -5.30 -0.80 -48.24
C GLY A 134 -5.94 -0.57 -46.85
N GLY A 135 -5.16 -0.66 -45.77
CA GLY A 135 -5.63 -0.55 -44.38
C GLY A 135 -6.50 -1.73 -43.90
N LEU A 136 -7.37 -2.29 -44.75
CA LEU A 136 -8.24 -3.43 -44.47
C LEU A 136 -8.34 -4.39 -45.66
N GLY A 137 -8.35 -5.68 -45.35
CA GLY A 137 -8.69 -6.75 -46.27
C GLY A 137 -9.26 -7.93 -45.48
N THR A 138 -10.37 -8.51 -45.96
CA THR A 138 -11.10 -9.55 -45.25
C THR A 138 -10.39 -10.90 -45.33
N ILE A 139 -9.80 -11.34 -44.22
CA ILE A 139 -9.37 -12.74 -44.05
C ILE A 139 -10.63 -13.58 -43.82
N GLY A 140 -11.01 -14.38 -44.82
CA GLY A 140 -12.20 -15.23 -44.76
C GLY A 140 -11.91 -16.59 -44.15
N ASN A 141 -11.95 -16.71 -42.82
CA ASN A 141 -11.79 -18.00 -42.15
C ASN A 141 -13.13 -18.76 -42.02
N ARG A 142 -13.08 -20.10 -42.07
CA ARG A 142 -14.25 -20.98 -42.35
C ARG A 142 -15.07 -21.37 -41.10
N ALA A 143 -14.67 -20.92 -39.91
CA ALA A 143 -15.13 -21.47 -38.62
C ALA A 143 -15.99 -20.53 -37.74
N GLY A 144 -16.55 -19.45 -38.30
CA GLY A 144 -17.57 -18.62 -37.64
C GLY A 144 -17.05 -17.51 -36.70
N ASP A 145 -15.99 -17.77 -35.93
CA ASP A 145 -15.44 -16.79 -34.98
C ASP A 145 -14.49 -15.76 -35.63
N ASN A 146 -14.79 -14.47 -35.41
CA ASN A 146 -14.11 -13.35 -36.09
C ASN A 146 -13.20 -12.52 -35.15
N THR A 147 -11.88 -12.79 -35.19
CA THR A 147 -10.80 -11.88 -34.74
C THR A 147 -9.48 -12.20 -35.48
N THR A 148 -8.79 -11.22 -36.07
CA THR A 148 -7.52 -11.41 -36.82
C THR A 148 -6.47 -10.32 -36.56
N VAL A 149 -5.34 -10.68 -35.95
CA VAL A 149 -4.20 -9.79 -35.65
C VAL A 149 -3.70 -9.04 -36.91
N SER A 150 -3.07 -7.86 -36.74
CA SER A 150 -2.34 -7.16 -37.82
C SER A 150 -0.94 -6.63 -37.48
N GLY A 151 -0.60 -6.41 -36.20
CA GLY A 151 0.78 -6.06 -35.80
C GLY A 151 0.91 -5.62 -34.34
N LYS A 152 2.07 -5.88 -33.72
CA LYS A 152 2.45 -5.57 -32.33
C LYS A 152 3.88 -5.04 -32.25
N VAL A 153 4.10 -3.88 -31.68
CA VAL A 153 5.45 -3.48 -31.22
C VAL A 153 5.77 -4.32 -29.96
N ASN A 154 7.02 -4.56 -29.61
CA ASN A 154 7.41 -5.34 -28.44
C ASN A 154 8.21 -4.51 -27.44
N ALA A 155 9.04 -3.58 -27.93
CA ALA A 155 9.89 -2.77 -27.08
C ALA A 155 10.25 -1.42 -27.73
N LEU A 156 11.11 -0.66 -27.05
CA LEU A 156 11.36 0.76 -27.21
C LEU A 156 12.74 1.15 -26.68
N SER A 157 13.38 2.14 -27.29
CA SER A 157 14.62 2.71 -26.75
C SER A 157 14.36 3.42 -25.43
N ALA A 158 15.38 3.94 -24.75
CA ALA A 158 15.17 4.69 -23.52
C ALA A 158 14.70 6.13 -23.75
N ASN A 159 14.51 6.54 -25.03
CA ASN A 159 14.28 7.93 -25.42
C ASN A 159 13.28 8.17 -26.58
N GLY A 160 12.70 7.18 -27.27
CA GLY A 160 11.48 7.38 -28.08
C GLY A 160 11.50 8.39 -29.19
N SER A 161 12.71 8.61 -29.68
CA SER A 161 12.90 8.52 -31.10
C SER A 161 12.31 7.24 -31.74
N ILE A 162 12.39 6.04 -31.12
CA ILE A 162 12.25 4.74 -31.84
C ILE A 162 11.44 3.65 -31.11
N ALA A 163 10.38 3.16 -31.77
CA ALA A 163 9.61 1.99 -31.34
C ALA A 163 9.82 0.75 -32.23
N ILE A 164 9.84 -0.48 -31.69
CA ILE A 164 10.20 -1.71 -32.42
C ILE A 164 9.31 -2.95 -32.19
N GLY A 165 8.96 -3.70 -33.24
CA GLY A 165 8.37 -5.04 -33.09
C GLY A 165 7.99 -5.73 -34.39
N GLN A 166 6.73 -6.15 -34.53
CA GLN A 166 6.19 -7.04 -35.56
C GLN A 166 4.99 -6.41 -36.33
N SER A 167 4.95 -6.53 -37.67
CA SER A 167 3.78 -6.16 -38.51
C SER A 167 3.46 -7.27 -39.51
N ILE A 168 2.18 -7.52 -39.80
CA ILE A 168 1.77 -8.49 -40.83
C ILE A 168 1.78 -7.81 -42.23
N PRO A 169 2.26 -8.48 -43.30
CA PRO A 169 2.29 -7.94 -44.67
C PRO A 169 0.91 -7.94 -45.38
N GLU A 170 0.85 -7.39 -46.60
CA GLU A 170 -0.41 -7.06 -47.29
C GLU A 170 -1.16 -8.25 -47.94
N LYS A 171 -0.45 -9.31 -48.36
CA LYS A 171 -0.90 -10.22 -49.43
C LYS A 171 -0.98 -11.69 -49.00
N ASP A 172 -2.07 -12.06 -48.33
CA ASP A 172 -2.43 -13.46 -48.07
C ASP A 172 -3.03 -14.10 -49.33
N SER A 173 -2.17 -14.76 -50.13
CA SER A 173 -2.62 -15.67 -51.20
C SER A 173 -2.38 -17.15 -50.88
N TYR A 174 -1.88 -17.44 -49.67
CA TYR A 174 -1.60 -18.79 -49.16
C TYR A 174 -2.05 -18.92 -47.71
N ASN A 175 -2.20 -20.17 -47.24
CA ASN A 175 -2.95 -20.54 -46.04
C ASN A 175 -2.14 -20.38 -44.72
N GLU A 176 -1.26 -19.38 -44.65
CA GLU A 176 -0.27 -19.18 -43.58
C GLU A 176 -0.55 -17.89 -42.80
N SER A 177 -1.58 -17.92 -41.96
CA SER A 177 -2.06 -16.75 -41.19
C SER A 177 -1.16 -16.38 -39.99
N SER A 178 0.18 -16.41 -40.17
CA SER A 178 1.16 -16.38 -39.07
C SER A 178 2.44 -15.57 -39.32
N THR A 179 2.78 -15.21 -40.56
CA THR A 179 4.01 -14.47 -40.86
C THR A 179 3.97 -13.03 -40.32
N LYS A 180 5.09 -12.57 -39.76
CA LYS A 180 5.26 -11.19 -39.27
C LYS A 180 6.62 -10.66 -39.71
N LEU A 181 6.72 -9.37 -40.02
CA LEU A 181 7.97 -8.70 -40.34
C LEU A 181 8.45 -7.88 -39.15
N ALA A 182 9.75 -7.91 -38.88
CA ALA A 182 10.36 -7.00 -37.91
C ALA A 182 10.31 -5.57 -38.46
N VAL A 183 9.92 -4.62 -37.62
CA VAL A 183 9.64 -3.24 -37.99
C VAL A 183 10.05 -2.31 -36.87
N LEU A 184 10.61 -1.17 -37.23
CA LEU A 184 10.75 -0.03 -36.35
C LEU A 184 9.90 1.12 -36.88
N TRP A 185 9.58 2.06 -36.00
CA TRP A 185 8.94 3.29 -36.38
C TRP A 185 9.55 4.44 -35.61
N LYS A 186 9.63 5.62 -36.23
CA LYS A 186 10.24 6.80 -35.66
C LYS A 186 9.21 7.86 -35.28
N ARG A 187 9.47 8.55 -34.18
CA ARG A 187 8.88 9.85 -33.89
C ARG A 187 9.41 10.89 -34.88
N GLY A 188 8.52 11.73 -35.41
CA GLY A 188 8.91 12.96 -36.13
C GLY A 188 8.89 14.15 -35.17
N GLU A 189 9.73 15.16 -35.41
CA GLU A 189 9.98 16.35 -34.56
C GLU A 189 8.86 16.72 -33.56
N ASN A 190 7.69 17.17 -34.02
CA ASN A 190 6.60 17.62 -33.13
C ASN A 190 5.87 16.49 -32.32
N GLY A 191 6.42 15.27 -32.15
CA GLY A 191 5.75 14.09 -31.55
C GLY A 191 5.36 12.94 -32.52
N TRP A 192 4.54 11.97 -32.09
CA TRP A 192 4.10 10.85 -32.95
C TRP A 192 2.74 11.12 -33.69
N ILE A 193 2.50 10.66 -34.94
CA ILE A 193 1.27 11.01 -35.74
C ILE A 193 0.49 9.89 -36.45
N THR A 194 -0.79 10.19 -36.76
CA THR A 194 -1.69 9.45 -37.68
C THR A 194 -1.00 8.95 -38.92
N GLY A 195 -0.73 7.64 -38.99
CA GLY A 195 -0.09 7.02 -40.13
C GLY A 195 1.44 7.12 -40.12
N THR A 196 2.11 7.32 -38.98
CA THR A 196 3.58 7.11 -38.88
C THR A 196 3.91 5.76 -39.52
N LYS A 197 4.78 5.77 -40.51
CA LYS A 197 5.07 4.58 -41.32
C LYS A 197 6.19 3.74 -40.73
N PRO A 198 6.15 2.41 -40.91
CA PRO A 198 7.25 1.52 -40.53
C PRO A 198 8.42 1.74 -41.46
N GLU A 199 9.60 1.75 -40.87
CA GLU A 199 10.80 1.25 -41.53
C GLU A 199 10.84 -0.26 -41.24
N ILE A 200 10.97 -1.07 -42.29
CA ILE A 200 11.05 -2.52 -42.15
C ILE A 200 12.50 -2.86 -41.83
N LEU A 201 12.73 -3.56 -40.71
CA LEU A 201 14.07 -4.01 -40.36
C LEU A 201 14.52 -5.08 -41.37
N PRO A 202 15.77 -5.02 -41.85
CA PRO A 202 16.24 -5.96 -42.86
C PRO A 202 16.20 -7.39 -42.32
N THR A 203 15.56 -8.27 -43.07
CA THR A 203 15.58 -9.72 -42.80
C THR A 203 16.77 -10.35 -43.53
N PRO A 204 17.36 -11.45 -43.03
CA PRO A 204 18.50 -12.11 -43.67
C PRO A 204 18.22 -12.66 -45.09
N TYR A 205 16.95 -12.68 -45.52
CA TYR A 205 16.53 -13.11 -46.84
C TYR A 205 15.58 -12.12 -47.49
N GLU A 206 15.68 -12.03 -48.82
CA GLU A 206 14.65 -11.39 -49.63
C GLU A 206 13.40 -12.27 -49.77
N LYS A 207 12.26 -11.61 -49.98
CA LYS A 207 10.95 -12.24 -50.18
C LYS A 207 10.89 -13.02 -51.50
N SER A 208 10.26 -14.19 -51.48
CA SER A 208 10.02 -15.01 -52.68
C SER A 208 8.52 -15.21 -52.97
N ASP A 209 8.18 -15.75 -54.14
CA ASP A 209 6.79 -16.04 -54.54
C ASP A 209 6.08 -17.09 -53.67
N TYR A 210 6.83 -17.88 -52.89
CA TYR A 210 6.31 -18.98 -52.08
C TYR A 210 6.57 -18.86 -50.58
N TYR A 211 7.36 -17.89 -50.14
CA TYR A 211 7.75 -17.71 -48.74
C TYR A 211 8.10 -16.25 -48.45
N ALA A 212 7.56 -15.75 -47.34
CA ALA A 212 7.89 -14.46 -46.77
C ALA A 212 8.57 -14.68 -45.41
N PRO A 213 9.80 -14.16 -45.19
CA PRO A 213 10.55 -14.41 -43.96
C PRO A 213 9.87 -13.78 -42.75
N SER A 214 9.90 -14.48 -41.61
CA SER A 214 9.36 -13.99 -40.34
C SER A 214 10.45 -13.38 -39.46
N ALA A 215 10.12 -12.31 -38.74
CA ALA A 215 10.99 -11.72 -37.73
C ALA A 215 10.19 -10.94 -36.67
N ASN A 216 10.73 -10.86 -35.46
CA ASN A 216 10.24 -10.00 -34.38
C ASN A 216 11.45 -9.27 -33.77
N ALA A 217 11.41 -7.94 -33.71
CA ALA A 217 12.25 -7.19 -32.80
C ALA A 217 11.62 -7.28 -31.39
N ASN A 218 12.38 -7.55 -30.33
CA ASN A 218 11.86 -7.83 -28.98
C ASN A 218 12.36 -6.86 -27.90
N ALA A 219 13.58 -6.32 -28.01
CA ALA A 219 14.19 -5.37 -27.08
C ALA A 219 15.17 -4.43 -27.81
N ILE A 220 15.60 -3.33 -27.20
CA ILE A 220 16.44 -2.30 -27.84
C ILE A 220 17.21 -1.47 -26.81
N SER A 221 18.44 -1.07 -27.17
CA SER A 221 19.35 -0.30 -26.33
C SER A 221 18.82 1.10 -26.00
N HIS A 222 19.38 1.74 -24.97
CA HIS A 222 18.92 3.07 -24.53
C HIS A 222 19.09 4.14 -25.61
N ALA A 223 20.17 4.07 -26.39
CA ALA A 223 20.42 4.97 -27.52
C ALA A 223 19.59 4.65 -28.77
N GLY A 224 18.74 3.61 -28.74
CA GLY A 224 17.87 3.24 -29.85
C GLY A 224 18.59 2.66 -31.07
N ASN A 225 19.86 2.28 -30.92
CA ASN A 225 20.77 1.98 -32.03
C ASN A 225 21.18 0.50 -32.13
N VAL A 226 20.80 -0.32 -31.14
CA VAL A 226 20.97 -1.77 -31.14
C VAL A 226 19.64 -2.39 -30.73
N ILE A 227 19.06 -3.21 -31.59
CA ILE A 227 17.81 -3.94 -31.38
C ILE A 227 18.16 -5.41 -31.18
N ALA A 228 17.49 -6.10 -30.27
CA ALA A 228 17.55 -7.54 -30.08
C ALA A 228 16.18 -8.18 -30.35
N GLY A 229 16.16 -9.44 -30.80
CA GLY A 229 14.94 -10.17 -31.12
C GLY A 229 15.21 -11.52 -31.79
N SER A 230 14.41 -11.86 -32.79
CA SER A 230 14.56 -13.07 -33.58
C SER A 230 14.16 -12.90 -35.05
N ALA A 231 14.83 -13.63 -35.93
CA ALA A 231 14.54 -13.65 -37.37
C ALA A 231 14.70 -15.08 -37.93
N ASP A 232 14.09 -15.34 -39.07
CA ASP A 232 14.27 -16.60 -39.81
C ASP A 232 15.61 -16.57 -40.57
N TRP A 233 16.59 -17.34 -40.07
CA TRP A 233 17.93 -17.52 -40.67
C TRP A 233 18.08 -18.84 -41.44
N ILE A 234 16.97 -19.51 -41.80
CA ILE A 234 16.95 -20.71 -42.65
C ILE A 234 15.89 -20.55 -43.75
N LYS A 235 16.21 -20.97 -44.97
CA LYS A 235 15.33 -20.86 -46.15
C LYS A 235 14.45 -22.12 -46.30
N ALA A 236 13.14 -21.93 -46.34
CA ALA A 236 12.17 -23.02 -46.54
C ALA A 236 12.37 -23.78 -47.86
N VAL A 237 12.40 -25.12 -47.80
CA VAL A 237 12.68 -26.00 -48.96
C VAL A 237 11.41 -26.62 -49.57
N ASN A 238 10.30 -26.70 -48.83
CA ASN A 238 9.05 -27.34 -49.27
C ASN A 238 7.78 -26.67 -48.72
N LYS A 239 6.66 -26.82 -49.44
CA LYS A 239 5.38 -26.11 -49.19
C LYS A 239 4.45 -26.74 -48.13
N ASN A 240 4.75 -27.96 -47.65
CA ASN A 240 3.84 -28.73 -46.79
C ASN A 240 4.28 -28.80 -45.32
N THR A 241 5.40 -28.18 -44.96
CA THR A 241 5.90 -28.09 -43.58
C THR A 241 5.63 -26.70 -43.03
N SER A 242 4.77 -26.58 -42.02
CA SER A 242 4.32 -25.28 -41.48
C SER A 242 5.44 -24.55 -40.73
N PHE A 243 6.10 -23.59 -41.39
CA PHE A 243 7.23 -22.85 -40.83
C PHE A 243 6.79 -21.75 -39.84
N SER A 244 6.62 -22.14 -38.59
CA SER A 244 6.48 -21.25 -37.42
C SER A 244 7.47 -21.59 -36.31
N LYS A 245 8.57 -22.26 -36.66
CA LYS A 245 9.46 -23.00 -35.73
C LYS A 245 10.97 -22.91 -36.09
N ASP A 246 11.43 -21.82 -36.68
CA ASP A 246 12.85 -21.65 -37.07
C ASP A 246 13.43 -20.25 -36.78
N GLN A 247 12.89 -19.53 -35.79
CA GLN A 247 13.41 -18.21 -35.44
C GLN A 247 14.71 -18.33 -34.63
N ARG A 248 15.75 -17.57 -34.97
CA ARG A 248 17.06 -17.57 -34.28
C ARG A 248 17.32 -16.25 -33.54
N PRO A 249 18.05 -16.24 -32.40
CA PRO A 249 18.43 -15.02 -31.70
C PRO A 249 19.18 -14.07 -32.64
N THR A 250 18.71 -12.83 -32.74
CA THR A 250 19.13 -11.85 -33.75
C THR A 250 19.25 -10.47 -33.12
N ILE A 251 20.21 -9.68 -33.59
CA ILE A 251 20.29 -8.24 -33.35
C ILE A 251 20.25 -7.45 -34.66
N TRP A 252 19.82 -6.19 -34.58
CA TRP A 252 19.98 -5.20 -35.65
C TRP A 252 20.74 -4.00 -35.09
N THR A 253 21.64 -3.42 -35.86
CA THR A 253 22.52 -2.31 -35.43
C THR A 253 22.51 -1.17 -36.44
N SER A 254 22.59 0.07 -35.97
CA SER A 254 22.65 1.26 -36.83
C SER A 254 23.48 2.38 -36.19
N GLU A 255 24.11 3.21 -37.03
CA GLU A 255 24.90 4.38 -36.60
C GLU A 255 24.13 5.69 -36.85
N ASN A 256 23.32 5.75 -37.90
CA ASN A 256 22.49 6.90 -38.31
C ASN A 256 20.98 6.66 -38.12
N LEU A 257 20.63 5.58 -37.40
CA LEU A 257 19.28 5.09 -37.12
C LEU A 257 18.43 4.75 -38.36
N SER A 258 19.02 4.75 -39.56
CA SER A 258 18.30 4.66 -40.84
C SER A 258 18.84 3.54 -41.72
N ASP A 259 20.16 3.35 -41.78
CA ASP A 259 20.80 2.18 -42.34
C ASP A 259 21.00 1.14 -41.23
N TRP A 260 20.35 -0.02 -41.35
CA TRP A 260 20.39 -1.09 -40.34
C TRP A 260 21.14 -2.30 -40.88
N LYS A 261 22.06 -2.86 -40.06
CA LYS A 261 22.73 -4.15 -40.30
C LYS A 261 22.05 -5.22 -39.44
N VAL A 262 21.79 -6.41 -39.99
CA VAL A 262 21.23 -7.56 -39.25
C VAL A 262 22.31 -8.60 -38.96
N THR A 263 22.41 -9.03 -37.71
CA THR A 263 23.48 -9.91 -37.20
C THR A 263 22.87 -11.00 -36.32
N ARG A 264 23.30 -12.25 -36.50
CA ARG A 264 22.89 -13.38 -35.64
C ARG A 264 23.67 -13.32 -34.33
N LEU A 265 23.10 -13.77 -33.22
CA LEU A 265 23.87 -14.00 -31.99
C LEU A 265 24.42 -15.44 -31.98
N PRO A 266 25.66 -15.66 -31.51
CA PRO A 266 26.28 -16.98 -31.49
C PRO A 266 25.69 -17.86 -30.37
N VAL A 267 25.52 -19.14 -30.66
CA VAL A 267 25.00 -20.18 -29.74
C VAL A 267 25.77 -21.47 -30.02
N GLU A 268 25.67 -22.48 -29.16
CA GLU A 268 26.28 -23.78 -29.47
C GLU A 268 25.64 -24.40 -30.70
N GLU A 269 26.45 -25.07 -31.53
CA GLU A 269 26.01 -25.59 -32.83
C GLU A 269 24.86 -26.60 -32.70
N HIS A 270 24.80 -27.31 -31.57
CA HIS A 270 23.74 -28.27 -31.27
C HIS A 270 22.49 -27.63 -30.63
N ASP A 271 22.58 -26.45 -30.02
CA ASP A 271 21.44 -25.69 -29.48
C ASP A 271 20.81 -24.75 -30.54
N ASN A 272 21.21 -24.91 -31.79
CA ASN A 272 20.95 -23.97 -32.87
C ASN A 272 19.56 -24.16 -33.52
N PHE A 273 18.56 -24.51 -32.70
CA PHE A 273 17.14 -24.67 -33.07
C PHE A 273 16.39 -23.35 -32.87
N ASN A 274 15.18 -23.34 -32.30
CA ASN A 274 14.52 -22.07 -32.00
C ASN A 274 15.27 -21.30 -30.91
N GLY A 275 15.29 -19.99 -31.01
CA GLY A 275 15.72 -19.13 -29.92
C GLY A 275 15.35 -17.68 -30.18
N MET A 276 15.19 -16.92 -29.11
CA MET A 276 14.91 -15.50 -29.19
C MET A 276 15.75 -14.76 -28.18
N ALA A 277 16.38 -13.67 -28.61
CA ALA A 277 16.76 -12.63 -27.67
C ALA A 277 15.47 -11.91 -27.23
N HIS A 278 15.31 -11.72 -25.92
CA HIS A 278 14.15 -11.06 -25.31
C HIS A 278 14.49 -9.72 -24.65
N ALA A 279 15.76 -9.48 -24.32
CA ALA A 279 16.19 -8.31 -23.55
C ALA A 279 17.60 -7.86 -23.92
N ILE A 280 17.92 -6.58 -23.67
CA ILE A 280 19.25 -6.01 -23.95
C ILE A 280 19.58 -4.91 -22.92
N SER A 281 20.85 -4.82 -22.52
CA SER A 281 21.35 -3.80 -21.61
C SER A 281 21.39 -2.41 -22.26
N ALA A 282 21.52 -1.38 -21.41
CA ALA A 282 21.44 0.02 -21.81
C ALA A 282 22.42 0.42 -22.92
N ASP A 283 23.65 -0.06 -22.81
CA ASP A 283 24.77 0.15 -23.72
C ASP A 283 24.73 -0.72 -25.00
N GLY A 284 23.77 -1.65 -25.08
CA GLY A 284 23.69 -2.64 -26.13
C GLY A 284 24.83 -3.67 -26.12
N ILE A 285 25.51 -3.89 -24.99
CA ILE A 285 26.65 -4.81 -24.87
C ILE A 285 26.25 -6.17 -24.30
N THR A 286 25.20 -6.27 -23.49
CA THR A 286 24.70 -7.55 -22.95
C THR A 286 23.27 -7.79 -23.46
N VAL A 287 22.95 -9.00 -23.89
CA VAL A 287 21.62 -9.42 -24.38
C VAL A 287 21.21 -10.67 -23.61
N ALA A 288 19.92 -10.86 -23.33
CA ALA A 288 19.43 -12.12 -22.75
C ALA A 288 18.19 -12.65 -23.48
N GLY A 289 17.91 -13.93 -23.29
CA GLY A 289 16.87 -14.65 -24.02
C GLY A 289 16.88 -16.13 -23.71
N TYR A 290 16.50 -16.93 -24.70
CA TYR A 290 16.58 -18.39 -24.60
C TYR A 290 16.94 -19.05 -25.94
N THR A 291 17.47 -20.28 -25.86
CA THR A 291 17.58 -21.24 -26.96
C THR A 291 16.83 -22.52 -26.61
N GLN A 292 16.33 -23.21 -27.63
CA GLN A 292 15.80 -24.57 -27.55
C GLN A 292 16.98 -25.54 -27.72
N THR A 293 17.25 -26.37 -26.72
CA THR A 293 18.49 -27.18 -26.66
C THR A 293 18.34 -28.61 -27.17
N THR A 294 17.11 -29.06 -27.48
CA THR A 294 16.83 -30.39 -28.05
C THR A 294 15.71 -30.34 -29.10
N THR A 295 15.77 -31.21 -30.10
CA THR A 295 14.80 -31.23 -31.22
C THR A 295 13.44 -31.78 -30.84
N ASP A 296 13.43 -32.88 -30.09
CA ASP A 296 12.27 -33.78 -30.00
C ASP A 296 11.38 -33.48 -28.80
N VAL A 297 11.95 -32.84 -27.77
CA VAL A 297 11.27 -32.32 -26.59
C VAL A 297 11.56 -30.83 -26.51
N LYS A 298 10.56 -29.98 -26.30
CA LYS A 298 10.76 -28.52 -26.27
C LYS A 298 11.36 -28.03 -24.94
N ARG A 299 12.57 -28.47 -24.62
CA ARG A 299 13.36 -27.90 -23.52
C ARG A 299 14.02 -26.61 -24.01
N ASN A 300 13.90 -25.57 -23.22
CA ASN A 300 14.50 -24.26 -23.48
C ASN A 300 15.46 -23.95 -22.33
N GLN A 301 16.56 -23.25 -22.61
CA GLN A 301 17.49 -22.77 -21.60
C GLN A 301 17.72 -21.28 -21.75
N ALA A 302 17.77 -20.59 -20.61
CA ALA A 302 18.06 -19.17 -20.50
C ALA A 302 19.52 -18.88 -20.90
N VAL A 303 19.72 -17.87 -21.76
CA VAL A 303 21.06 -17.49 -22.26
C VAL A 303 21.29 -16.00 -22.04
N VAL A 304 22.55 -15.64 -21.73
CA VAL A 304 23.08 -14.28 -21.80
C VAL A 304 24.16 -14.25 -22.88
N TRP A 305 24.07 -13.28 -23.80
CA TRP A 305 25.14 -12.94 -24.74
C TRP A 305 25.84 -11.67 -24.27
N LYS A 306 27.16 -11.58 -24.42
CA LYS A 306 27.94 -10.40 -24.05
C LYS A 306 28.96 -10.02 -25.10
N ASN A 307 28.89 -8.78 -25.57
CA ASN A 307 29.82 -8.19 -26.50
C ASN A 307 31.11 -7.77 -25.78
N ASN A 308 32.24 -7.87 -26.48
CA ASN A 308 33.58 -7.50 -25.99
C ASN A 308 33.87 -5.97 -26.02
N GLY A 309 32.88 -5.14 -26.36
CA GLY A 309 33.01 -3.68 -26.50
C GLY A 309 33.40 -3.20 -27.90
N GLN A 310 33.60 -4.10 -28.87
CA GLN A 310 33.94 -3.78 -30.27
C GLN A 310 32.66 -3.57 -31.12
N ASP A 311 32.80 -3.62 -32.46
CA ASP A 311 31.67 -3.50 -33.38
C ASP A 311 30.60 -4.57 -33.09
N LYS A 312 29.40 -4.09 -32.72
CA LYS A 312 28.25 -4.92 -32.35
C LYS A 312 27.60 -5.59 -33.55
N SER A 313 27.86 -5.12 -34.78
CA SER A 313 27.34 -5.70 -36.03
C SER A 313 28.07 -6.97 -36.48
N VAL A 314 29.14 -7.36 -35.79
CA VAL A 314 29.96 -8.55 -36.02
C VAL A 314 29.61 -9.62 -34.99
N SER A 315 29.25 -10.84 -35.41
CA SER A 315 28.78 -11.91 -34.52
C SER A 315 29.87 -12.41 -33.58
N GLU A 316 31.11 -12.42 -34.04
CA GLU A 316 32.30 -12.93 -33.37
C GLU A 316 32.75 -12.06 -32.19
N ASN A 317 32.26 -10.82 -32.12
CA ASN A 317 32.48 -9.93 -30.98
C ASN A 317 31.56 -10.23 -29.79
N TRP A 318 30.62 -11.18 -29.92
CA TRP A 318 29.72 -11.63 -28.88
C TRP A 318 30.14 -13.02 -28.36
N THR A 319 30.16 -13.20 -27.04
CA THR A 319 30.20 -14.50 -26.37
C THR A 319 28.81 -14.82 -25.80
N PHE A 320 28.60 -16.04 -25.28
CA PHE A 320 27.36 -16.43 -24.60
C PHE A 320 27.62 -17.24 -23.32
N THR A 321 26.60 -17.39 -22.48
CA THR A 321 26.63 -18.15 -21.23
C THR A 321 25.21 -18.61 -20.86
N TYR A 322 25.06 -19.89 -20.54
CA TYR A 322 23.79 -20.48 -20.13
C TYR A 322 23.50 -20.30 -18.63
N LEU A 323 22.21 -20.19 -18.28
CA LEU A 323 21.71 -20.01 -16.93
C LEU A 323 20.77 -21.16 -16.55
N LYS A 324 21.07 -21.85 -15.45
CA LYS A 324 20.37 -23.09 -15.09
C LYS A 324 18.95 -22.87 -14.60
N SER A 325 18.19 -23.95 -14.66
CA SER A 325 16.95 -24.13 -13.91
C SER A 325 17.20 -24.51 -12.42
N LEU A 326 16.13 -24.75 -11.66
CA LEU A 326 16.13 -24.99 -10.21
C LEU A 326 16.41 -26.45 -9.80
N THR A 327 16.40 -27.37 -10.76
CA THR A 327 16.76 -28.79 -10.56
C THR A 327 18.19 -28.95 -10.01
N HIS A 328 18.40 -29.90 -9.10
CA HIS A 328 19.62 -30.05 -8.27
C HIS A 328 20.94 -30.48 -8.99
N HIS A 329 21.00 -30.39 -10.33
CA HIS A 329 22.11 -30.86 -11.16
C HIS A 329 23.25 -29.82 -11.35
N ARG A 330 24.38 -30.23 -11.96
CA ARG A 330 25.60 -29.39 -12.05
C ARG A 330 25.51 -28.32 -13.15
N ALA A 331 26.52 -27.46 -13.24
CA ALA A 331 26.52 -26.27 -14.09
C ALA A 331 26.64 -26.53 -15.60
N GLU A 332 27.18 -27.69 -15.98
CA GLU A 332 27.47 -28.05 -17.38
C GLU A 332 26.65 -29.27 -17.86
N GLU A 333 25.61 -29.67 -17.12
CA GLU A 333 24.75 -30.82 -17.42
C GLU A 333 23.43 -30.32 -18.06
N HIS A 334 23.30 -30.44 -19.39
CA HIS A 334 22.15 -29.93 -20.15
C HIS A 334 20.83 -30.69 -19.88
N ASP A 335 20.89 -31.76 -19.07
CA ASP A 335 19.77 -32.58 -18.60
C ASP A 335 18.95 -31.95 -17.45
N ALA A 336 19.20 -30.69 -17.11
CA ALA A 336 18.40 -29.91 -16.17
C ALA A 336 16.99 -29.55 -16.72
N GLY A 337 16.10 -29.10 -15.83
CA GLY A 337 14.78 -28.59 -16.22
C GLY A 337 14.85 -27.34 -17.12
N SER A 338 13.73 -26.96 -17.75
CA SER A 338 13.68 -25.79 -18.65
C SER A 338 13.87 -24.45 -17.92
N SER A 339 14.50 -23.48 -18.58
CA SER A 339 14.58 -22.08 -18.15
C SER A 339 14.48 -21.11 -19.34
N PHE A 340 14.04 -19.88 -19.10
CA PHE A 340 14.04 -18.80 -20.09
C PHE A 340 14.46 -17.50 -19.40
N ALA A 341 15.39 -16.73 -19.96
CA ALA A 341 15.56 -15.34 -19.57
C ALA A 341 14.70 -14.48 -20.47
N TYR A 342 13.90 -13.61 -19.86
CA TYR A 342 13.05 -12.66 -20.56
C TYR A 342 13.57 -11.21 -20.43
N SER A 343 14.66 -11.00 -19.67
CA SER A 343 15.07 -9.67 -19.20
C SER A 343 16.52 -9.52 -18.77
N LEU A 344 16.96 -8.26 -18.68
CA LEU A 344 18.19 -7.81 -18.05
C LEU A 344 17.93 -6.53 -17.24
N ASN A 345 18.75 -6.33 -16.21
CA ASN A 345 18.94 -5.02 -15.59
C ASN A 345 19.82 -4.11 -16.48
N LYS A 346 20.08 -2.86 -16.06
CA LYS A 346 20.76 -1.83 -16.86
C LYS A 346 22.07 -2.27 -17.50
N ASP A 347 22.92 -2.90 -16.69
CA ASP A 347 24.30 -3.29 -17.03
C ASP A 347 24.44 -4.77 -17.42
N GLY A 348 23.33 -5.50 -17.40
CA GLY A 348 23.25 -6.92 -17.70
C GLY A 348 23.90 -7.85 -16.67
N SER A 349 24.18 -7.38 -15.44
CA SER A 349 24.69 -8.22 -14.34
C SER A 349 23.61 -9.10 -13.68
N ILE A 350 22.34 -8.78 -13.87
CA ILE A 350 21.18 -9.46 -13.28
C ILE A 350 20.18 -9.81 -14.39
N VAL A 351 19.69 -11.05 -14.38
CA VAL A 351 18.89 -11.67 -15.44
C VAL A 351 17.62 -12.29 -14.85
N GLY A 352 16.46 -12.06 -15.46
CA GLY A 352 15.17 -12.42 -14.89
C GLY A 352 14.38 -13.33 -15.81
N GLY A 353 13.81 -14.39 -15.24
CA GLY A 353 13.22 -15.47 -16.01
C GLY A 353 12.32 -16.45 -15.27
N ILE A 354 12.09 -17.57 -15.95
CA ILE A 354 11.44 -18.77 -15.42
C ILE A 354 12.44 -19.92 -15.35
N ALA A 355 12.25 -20.83 -14.40
CA ALA A 355 12.97 -22.10 -14.26
C ALA A 355 12.05 -23.17 -13.66
N THR A 356 12.01 -24.37 -14.23
CA THR A 356 11.23 -25.49 -13.67
C THR A 356 11.87 -26.14 -12.45
N THR A 357 11.06 -26.44 -11.42
CA THR A 357 11.54 -27.24 -10.28
C THR A 357 11.64 -28.73 -10.61
N GLU A 358 11.03 -29.16 -11.73
CA GLU A 358 11.01 -30.54 -12.22
C GLU A 358 11.80 -30.68 -13.53
N GLN A 359 12.39 -31.86 -13.72
CA GLN A 359 13.39 -32.14 -14.76
C GLN A 359 12.77 -32.35 -16.16
N ASP A 360 11.63 -33.04 -16.25
CA ASP A 360 11.04 -33.41 -17.54
C ASP A 360 10.10 -32.35 -18.14
N CYS A 361 10.01 -31.16 -17.53
CA CYS A 361 9.08 -30.12 -17.96
C CYS A 361 9.49 -29.40 -19.25
N ALA A 362 8.82 -29.77 -20.34
CA ALA A 362 8.98 -29.24 -21.70
C ALA A 362 8.10 -28.00 -21.97
N THR A 363 8.25 -26.98 -21.12
CA THR A 363 7.49 -25.72 -21.20
C THR A 363 7.61 -25.02 -22.55
N THR A 364 6.48 -24.62 -23.14
CA THR A 364 6.43 -23.49 -24.08
C THR A 364 6.23 -22.18 -23.29
N GLU A 365 5.93 -21.04 -23.94
CA GLU A 365 5.56 -19.79 -23.23
C GLU A 365 4.32 -19.95 -22.31
N LYS A 366 3.61 -21.08 -22.41
CA LYS A 366 2.60 -21.55 -21.44
C LYS A 366 3.02 -22.92 -20.88
N PRO A 367 2.96 -23.14 -19.55
CA PRO A 367 3.14 -24.46 -18.95
C PRO A 367 1.98 -25.40 -19.29
N ASP A 368 2.28 -26.71 -19.39
CA ASP A 368 1.26 -27.76 -19.40
C ASP A 368 0.75 -28.00 -17.95
N ASP A 369 -0.50 -28.45 -17.79
CA ASP A 369 -1.23 -28.51 -16.50
C ASP A 369 -0.51 -29.25 -15.34
N ASN A 370 0.40 -30.17 -15.69
CA ASN A 370 1.18 -30.99 -14.75
C ASN A 370 2.53 -30.38 -14.35
N CYS A 371 3.01 -29.32 -15.02
CA CYS A 371 4.39 -28.87 -14.89
C CYS A 371 4.59 -27.69 -13.94
N ILE A 372 5.50 -27.88 -12.98
CA ILE A 372 5.83 -26.84 -11.99
C ILE A 372 7.02 -25.98 -12.46
N ALA A 373 6.71 -24.72 -12.78
CA ALA A 373 7.60 -23.75 -13.41
C ALA A 373 7.64 -22.45 -12.60
N ARG A 374 8.81 -22.00 -12.15
CA ARG A 374 8.96 -20.99 -11.08
C ARG A 374 9.65 -19.71 -11.56
N PRO A 375 9.34 -18.56 -10.93
CA PRO A 375 10.01 -17.29 -11.19
C PRO A 375 11.39 -17.28 -10.53
N VAL A 376 12.38 -16.81 -11.28
CA VAL A 376 13.78 -16.81 -10.86
C VAL A 376 14.52 -15.58 -11.34
N VAL A 377 15.58 -15.26 -10.61
CA VAL A 377 16.60 -14.31 -11.05
C VAL A 377 17.99 -14.89 -10.85
N TRP A 378 18.86 -14.69 -11.85
CA TRP A 378 20.28 -14.98 -11.79
C TRP A 378 21.03 -13.66 -11.61
N TYR A 379 21.83 -13.52 -10.55
CA TYR A 379 22.55 -12.28 -10.23
C TYR A 379 24.06 -12.46 -10.33
N ASN A 380 24.77 -11.37 -10.66
CA ASN A 380 26.18 -11.38 -11.04
C ASN A 380 26.50 -12.41 -12.15
N THR A 381 25.55 -12.63 -13.07
CA THR A 381 25.55 -13.71 -14.09
C THR A 381 25.86 -15.11 -13.55
N THR A 382 25.63 -15.37 -12.25
CA THR A 382 25.91 -16.69 -11.66
C THR A 382 24.93 -17.74 -12.17
N SER A 383 25.44 -18.91 -12.57
CA SER A 383 24.62 -19.92 -13.27
C SER A 383 23.58 -20.63 -12.40
N LYS A 384 23.43 -20.29 -11.11
CA LYS A 384 22.37 -20.83 -10.24
C LYS A 384 21.26 -19.79 -10.04
N PRO A 385 19.99 -20.10 -10.34
CA PRO A 385 18.88 -19.20 -10.07
C PRO A 385 18.67 -19.03 -8.56
N LEU A 386 18.29 -17.81 -8.17
CA LEU A 386 17.59 -17.55 -6.92
C LEU A 386 16.11 -17.87 -7.14
N GLU A 387 15.59 -18.91 -6.48
CA GLU A 387 14.14 -19.14 -6.45
C GLU A 387 13.47 -17.98 -5.75
N LEU A 388 12.52 -17.37 -6.45
CA LEU A 388 11.65 -16.37 -5.87
C LEU A 388 10.37 -17.12 -5.49
N ASN A 389 9.94 -17.01 -4.24
CA ASN A 389 8.74 -17.72 -3.78
C ASN A 389 7.59 -17.39 -4.73
N THR A 390 6.76 -18.38 -5.03
CA THR A 390 5.46 -18.11 -5.63
C THR A 390 4.42 -18.03 -4.55
N LEU A 391 3.17 -18.06 -4.96
CA LEU A 391 2.12 -17.39 -4.24
C LEU A 391 1.23 -18.37 -3.50
N LYS A 392 1.60 -19.64 -3.24
CA LYS A 392 0.88 -20.48 -2.26
C LYS A 392 1.26 -20.07 -0.85
N ALA A 393 0.42 -20.43 0.13
CA ALA A 393 0.75 -20.33 1.55
C ALA A 393 2.03 -21.11 1.92
N ASP A 394 2.45 -22.07 1.09
CA ASP A 394 3.74 -22.78 1.15
C ASP A 394 4.80 -22.28 0.14
N GLY A 395 4.45 -21.33 -0.73
CA GLY A 395 5.29 -20.78 -1.79
C GLY A 395 5.54 -21.67 -3.03
N SER A 396 4.80 -22.78 -3.21
CA SER A 396 5.19 -23.90 -4.11
C SER A 396 4.59 -23.92 -5.54
N GLY A 397 3.77 -22.95 -5.94
CA GLY A 397 3.09 -22.93 -7.25
C GLY A 397 3.91 -22.34 -8.40
N ASN A 398 3.28 -22.15 -9.55
CA ASN A 398 3.96 -21.64 -10.74
C ASN A 398 4.21 -20.13 -10.74
N GLY A 399 5.11 -19.69 -11.63
CA GLY A 399 5.39 -18.31 -11.99
C GLY A 399 6.61 -18.17 -12.89
N ALA A 400 6.88 -16.95 -13.35
CA ALA A 400 7.92 -16.64 -14.32
C ALA A 400 8.24 -15.15 -14.21
N VAL A 401 9.46 -14.75 -13.81
CA VAL A 401 9.90 -13.35 -13.96
C VAL A 401 10.00 -13.08 -15.45
N TYR A 402 9.28 -12.08 -15.95
CA TYR A 402 9.49 -11.62 -17.30
C TYR A 402 10.35 -10.32 -17.40
N ALA A 403 10.61 -9.53 -16.32
CA ALA A 403 11.72 -8.54 -16.27
C ALA A 403 12.25 -7.96 -14.91
N LEU A 404 13.25 -7.05 -14.98
CA LEU A 404 14.27 -6.67 -13.94
C LEU A 404 14.83 -5.21 -13.94
N ASN A 405 14.83 -4.48 -12.82
CA ASN A 405 15.08 -3.02 -12.84
C ASN A 405 16.54 -2.59 -13.13
N ASP A 406 16.90 -1.31 -13.23
CA ASP A 406 18.28 -0.83 -13.51
C ASP A 406 19.30 -1.55 -12.63
N ASP A 407 19.04 -1.55 -11.33
CA ASP A 407 19.85 -2.20 -10.30
C ASP A 407 19.39 -3.63 -9.97
N GLY A 408 18.36 -4.12 -10.68
CA GLY A 408 17.75 -5.44 -10.56
C GLY A 408 17.22 -5.81 -9.16
N THR A 409 17.17 -4.89 -8.19
CA THR A 409 16.64 -5.15 -6.83
C THR A 409 15.14 -5.41 -6.79
N ILE A 410 14.48 -5.33 -7.94
CA ILE A 410 13.07 -5.57 -8.17
C ILE A 410 12.98 -6.41 -9.46
N ALA A 411 12.15 -7.44 -9.44
CA ALA A 411 11.91 -8.36 -10.56
C ALA A 411 10.43 -8.69 -10.63
N VAL A 412 9.88 -9.00 -11.80
CA VAL A 412 8.42 -9.14 -11.91
C VAL A 412 7.98 -10.14 -12.96
N GLY A 413 6.86 -10.79 -12.70
CA GLY A 413 6.47 -12.04 -13.32
C GLY A 413 4.98 -12.35 -13.41
N VAL A 414 4.62 -13.48 -14.00
CA VAL A 414 3.37 -14.15 -13.60
C VAL A 414 3.67 -15.06 -12.41
N ALA A 415 2.64 -15.43 -11.66
CA ALA A 415 2.61 -16.63 -10.83
C ALA A 415 1.16 -17.11 -10.60
N ASP A 416 0.99 -18.31 -10.07
CA ASP A 416 -0.26 -19.12 -10.08
C ASP A 416 -1.51 -18.52 -9.34
N THR A 417 -2.61 -19.28 -9.34
CA THR A 417 -3.97 -19.14 -8.73
C THR A 417 -4.33 -19.93 -7.45
N ASP A 418 -4.71 -19.23 -6.36
CA ASP A 418 -5.60 -19.61 -5.27
C ASP A 418 -6.94 -20.11 -5.75
N LEU A 419 -7.47 -21.03 -4.93
CA LEU A 419 -8.58 -21.95 -5.12
C LEU A 419 -8.68 -22.60 -6.51
N THR A 420 -9.03 -23.88 -6.51
CA THR A 420 -9.69 -24.42 -7.70
C THR A 420 -11.05 -23.72 -7.83
N ASP A 421 -11.35 -23.22 -9.02
CA ASP A 421 -12.72 -22.85 -9.43
C ASP A 421 -13.63 -24.09 -9.59
N GLY A 422 -13.02 -25.27 -9.45
CA GLY A 422 -13.55 -26.59 -9.75
C GLY A 422 -12.63 -27.33 -10.73
N TYR A 423 -11.95 -26.61 -11.64
CA TYR A 423 -11.33 -27.18 -12.83
C TYR A 423 -9.98 -26.58 -13.28
N ALA A 424 -9.66 -25.31 -13.03
CA ALA A 424 -8.47 -24.66 -13.61
C ALA A 424 -7.66 -23.81 -12.61
N ARG A 425 -6.33 -23.97 -12.64
CA ARG A 425 -5.38 -23.05 -11.99
C ARG A 425 -5.38 -21.73 -12.75
N THR A 426 -5.94 -20.68 -12.15
CA THR A 426 -5.79 -19.30 -12.66
C THR A 426 -4.31 -18.87 -12.56
N GLN A 427 -3.88 -17.75 -13.14
CA GLN A 427 -2.59 -17.10 -12.80
C GLN A 427 -2.73 -15.58 -12.69
N LYS A 428 -1.78 -14.90 -12.06
CA LYS A 428 -1.73 -13.44 -11.91
C LYS A 428 -0.35 -12.85 -12.09
N ALA A 429 -0.38 -11.58 -12.43
CA ALA A 429 0.66 -10.60 -12.35
C ALA A 429 1.31 -10.55 -10.95
N VAL A 430 2.65 -10.55 -10.85
CA VAL A 430 3.39 -10.44 -9.58
C VAL A 430 4.75 -9.71 -9.67
N VAL A 431 5.29 -9.27 -8.54
CA VAL A 431 6.64 -8.74 -8.33
C VAL A 431 7.33 -9.47 -7.19
N TRP A 432 8.65 -9.33 -7.17
CA TRP A 432 9.51 -9.62 -6.05
C TRP A 432 10.38 -8.41 -5.79
N LYS A 433 10.48 -8.02 -4.51
CA LYS A 433 11.73 -7.40 -4.07
C LYS A 433 12.82 -8.47 -4.09
N ILE A 434 14.01 -8.09 -4.51
CA ILE A 434 15.18 -8.94 -4.45
C ILE A 434 16.29 -8.19 -3.71
N THR A 435 16.39 -8.49 -2.41
CA THR A 435 17.47 -8.03 -1.56
C THR A 435 18.68 -8.96 -1.74
N TYR A 436 19.58 -8.65 -2.67
CA TYR A 436 20.78 -9.47 -2.91
C TYR A 436 21.69 -9.53 -1.66
N PRO A 437 22.33 -10.68 -1.38
CA PRO A 437 23.33 -10.78 -0.31
C PRO A 437 24.50 -9.81 -0.55
N LYS A 438 24.83 -8.97 0.44
CA LYS A 438 26.00 -8.10 0.36
C LYS A 438 27.29 -8.92 0.48
N THR A 439 27.99 -9.11 -0.64
CA THR A 439 29.34 -9.68 -0.69
C THR A 439 30.32 -8.82 0.12
N PRO A 440 31.08 -9.37 1.07
CA PRO A 440 32.17 -8.64 1.72
C PRO A 440 33.31 -8.36 0.73
N LEU A 441 33.85 -7.14 0.76
CA LEU A 441 35.11 -6.81 0.10
C LEU A 441 36.30 -7.19 1.01
N PRO A 442 37.44 -7.69 0.47
CA PRO A 442 38.56 -8.14 1.30
C PRO A 442 39.33 -6.99 1.96
N GLU A 443 39.86 -7.24 3.17
CA GLU A 443 40.79 -6.33 3.84
C GLU A 443 42.20 -6.35 3.22
N ALA A 444 42.92 -5.23 3.35
CA ALA A 444 44.33 -5.06 2.99
C ALA A 444 45.14 -4.51 4.20
N PRO A 445 46.45 -4.80 4.32
CA PRO A 445 47.12 -4.86 5.63
C PRO A 445 47.59 -3.53 6.24
N THR A 446 47.77 -3.55 7.57
CA THR A 446 48.02 -2.41 8.46
C THR A 446 49.50 -2.02 8.66
N SER A 447 49.79 -0.72 8.83
CA SER A 447 50.99 -0.19 9.53
C SER A 447 50.74 1.26 10.03
N PRO A 448 51.55 1.84 10.97
CA PRO A 448 50.98 2.66 12.07
C PRO A 448 51.24 4.19 12.10
N LYS A 449 50.46 4.89 12.94
CA LYS A 449 50.67 6.25 13.52
C LYS A 449 51.84 6.27 14.55
N PRO A 450 52.37 7.42 15.07
CA PRO A 450 51.77 8.77 15.22
C PRO A 450 52.65 9.94 14.67
N THR A 451 52.30 11.24 14.77
CA THR A 451 52.51 12.15 15.94
C THR A 451 51.84 13.53 15.71
N GLN A 452 51.64 14.35 16.76
CA GLN A 452 51.00 15.70 16.77
C GLN A 452 52.06 16.83 16.92
N PRO A 453 51.83 18.10 16.49
CA PRO A 453 51.34 19.13 17.44
C PRO A 453 50.49 20.31 16.87
N ASP A 454 49.72 20.95 17.76
CA ASP A 454 49.30 22.38 17.87
C ASP A 454 48.58 23.19 16.75
N THR A 455 47.96 24.30 17.15
CA THR A 455 47.00 25.15 16.37
C THR A 455 47.37 26.65 16.41
N PRO A 456 46.96 27.45 15.40
CA PRO A 456 45.84 28.38 15.62
C PRO A 456 44.88 28.54 14.39
N LYS A 457 44.06 29.60 14.35
CA LYS A 457 42.74 29.66 13.69
C LYS A 457 42.65 30.28 12.27
N LEU A 458 41.70 29.71 11.49
CA LEU A 458 40.73 30.34 10.58
C LEU A 458 41.21 31.04 9.28
N ASN A 459 41.00 30.38 8.13
CA ASN A 459 40.06 30.83 7.08
C ASN A 459 39.84 29.81 5.94
N THR A 460 38.81 30.06 5.12
CA THR A 460 38.43 29.42 3.83
C THR A 460 37.97 27.95 3.80
N LEU A 461 36.82 27.74 3.12
CA LEU A 461 36.40 26.50 2.43
C LEU A 461 37.11 26.43 1.04
N PRO A 462 37.13 25.29 0.29
CA PRO A 462 36.15 24.19 0.33
C PRO A 462 36.73 22.75 0.19
N SER A 463 35.81 21.81 -0.07
CA SER A 463 35.99 20.40 -0.49
C SER A 463 36.33 19.37 0.60
N THR A 464 35.66 18.22 0.51
CA THR A 464 35.82 17.08 1.40
C THR A 464 35.70 15.79 0.59
N PRO A 465 36.79 15.03 0.43
CA PRO A 465 36.73 13.63 -0.01
C PRO A 465 36.52 12.72 1.21
N GLU A 466 35.34 12.10 1.26
CA GLU A 466 35.13 10.67 1.52
C GLU A 466 36.04 9.92 2.52
N GLN A 467 35.43 9.40 3.59
CA GLN A 467 35.91 8.19 4.27
C GLN A 467 34.72 7.35 4.77
N ALA A 468 34.72 6.06 4.45
CA ALA A 468 33.69 5.08 4.81
C ALA A 468 34.23 4.08 5.86
N PRO A 469 33.45 3.08 6.30
CA PRO A 469 32.16 3.20 6.99
C PRO A 469 32.21 2.55 8.39
N ILE A 470 31.15 2.69 9.21
CA ILE A 470 30.97 1.88 10.43
C ILE A 470 29.58 1.22 10.39
N THR A 471 29.57 -0.11 10.49
CA THR A 471 28.34 -0.93 10.50
C THR A 471 27.78 -1.03 11.92
N TYR A 472 26.47 -0.85 12.06
CA TYR A 472 25.73 -1.22 13.27
C TYR A 472 24.64 -2.24 12.95
N THR A 473 24.73 -3.43 13.55
CA THR A 473 23.69 -4.46 13.48
C THR A 473 22.57 -4.14 14.49
N VAL A 474 21.31 -4.22 14.07
CA VAL A 474 20.15 -4.12 14.97
C VAL A 474 19.28 -5.36 14.78
N SER A 475 18.85 -5.96 15.90
CA SER A 475 18.14 -7.22 15.94
C SER A 475 16.62 -7.04 15.93
N SER A 476 15.95 -7.80 15.05
CA SER A 476 14.54 -8.24 15.14
C SER A 476 13.49 -7.21 15.61
N VAL A 477 12.80 -6.62 14.64
CA VAL A 477 11.41 -6.14 14.80
C VAL A 477 10.52 -7.07 13.95
N GLU A 478 9.33 -7.42 14.44
CA GLU A 478 8.42 -8.34 13.74
C GLU A 478 7.95 -7.75 12.40
N THR A 479 7.89 -8.57 11.35
CA THR A 479 7.66 -8.11 9.98
C THR A 479 6.18 -7.90 9.68
N PRO A 480 5.79 -6.84 8.95
CA PRO A 480 4.39 -6.51 8.69
C PRO A 480 3.79 -7.53 7.73
N THR A 481 3.10 -8.51 8.30
CA THR A 481 2.43 -9.60 7.58
C THR A 481 0.94 -9.54 7.86
N SER A 482 0.13 -9.68 6.81
CA SER A 482 -1.27 -10.04 7.00
C SER A 482 -1.33 -11.46 7.55
N THR A 483 -2.32 -11.74 8.39
CA THR A 483 -2.61 -13.11 8.88
C THR A 483 -4.02 -13.59 8.50
N VAL A 484 -4.89 -12.68 8.04
CA VAL A 484 -6.25 -13.04 7.61
C VAL A 484 -6.32 -13.26 6.10
N LEU A 485 -6.68 -14.47 5.72
CA LEU A 485 -6.96 -14.86 4.35
C LEU A 485 -8.18 -14.11 3.79
N GLY A 486 -7.98 -13.02 3.03
CA GLY A 486 -9.09 -12.41 2.30
C GLY A 486 -8.85 -11.02 1.72
N TYR A 487 -9.73 -10.68 0.79
CA TYR A 487 -9.54 -9.66 -0.22
C TYR A 487 -10.42 -8.39 0.02
N SER A 488 -9.89 -7.26 0.53
CA SER A 488 -10.60 -5.99 0.79
C SER A 488 -9.96 -4.70 0.21
N PHE A 489 -10.64 -3.88 -0.61
CA PHE A 489 -10.12 -2.67 -1.33
C PHE A 489 -10.35 -1.33 -0.63
N ALA A 490 -9.33 -0.47 -0.55
CA ALA A 490 -9.52 0.97 -0.42
C ALA A 490 -9.45 1.64 -1.80
N MET A 491 -10.34 2.60 -2.04
CA MET A 491 -10.47 3.37 -3.29
C MET A 491 -10.48 4.88 -3.07
N THR A 492 -10.77 5.34 -1.84
CA THR A 492 -11.08 6.74 -1.55
C THR A 492 -10.92 7.03 -0.04
N ILE A 493 -10.77 8.30 0.33
CA ILE A 493 -10.42 8.78 1.68
C ILE A 493 -11.04 10.17 1.95
N SER A 494 -11.40 10.47 3.20
CA SER A 494 -11.86 11.80 3.65
C SER A 494 -10.73 12.84 3.65
N GLY A 495 -11.09 14.13 3.69
CA GLY A 495 -10.11 15.22 3.64
C GLY A 495 -9.16 15.24 4.84
N ASP A 496 -9.66 14.87 6.01
CA ASP A 496 -8.89 14.70 7.25
C ASP A 496 -8.19 13.32 7.36
N GLY A 497 -8.43 12.43 6.40
CA GLY A 497 -7.89 11.08 6.35
C GLY A 497 -8.38 10.09 7.41
N ARG A 498 -9.47 10.38 8.13
CA ARG A 498 -10.02 9.50 9.18
C ARG A 498 -10.99 8.43 8.67
N VAL A 499 -11.56 8.61 7.48
CA VAL A 499 -12.52 7.69 6.86
C VAL A 499 -11.99 7.23 5.52
N ILE A 500 -11.95 5.91 5.31
CA ILE A 500 -11.44 5.27 4.10
C ILE A 500 -12.54 4.37 3.55
N GLY A 501 -12.71 4.30 2.23
CA GLY A 501 -13.81 3.55 1.61
C GLY A 501 -13.38 2.73 0.42
N GLY A 502 -14.06 1.61 0.23
CA GLY A 502 -13.96 0.77 -0.95
C GLY A 502 -14.79 -0.51 -0.81
N ILE A 503 -14.13 -1.66 -0.70
CA ILE A 503 -14.74 -2.99 -0.74
C ILE A 503 -14.13 -3.96 0.29
N GLY A 504 -14.90 -4.93 0.77
CA GLY A 504 -14.62 -5.72 1.98
C GLY A 504 -14.36 -7.20 1.71
N GLU A 505 -13.68 -7.81 2.68
CA GLU A 505 -12.97 -9.08 2.63
C GLU A 505 -13.71 -10.24 1.93
N SER A 506 -13.38 -10.43 0.66
CA SER A 506 -14.11 -11.32 -0.24
C SER A 506 -13.47 -12.70 -0.38
N ARG A 507 -14.32 -13.72 -0.57
CA ARG A 507 -13.94 -15.01 -1.17
C ARG A 507 -14.00 -15.01 -2.71
N THR A 508 -14.10 -13.85 -3.37
CA THR A 508 -14.03 -13.69 -4.85
C THR A 508 -13.70 -12.28 -5.34
N GLU A 509 -12.92 -12.17 -6.42
CA GLU A 509 -12.44 -10.97 -7.13
C GLU A 509 -13.48 -9.90 -7.39
N ARG A 510 -14.76 -10.29 -7.50
CA ARG A 510 -15.86 -9.37 -7.82
C ARG A 510 -17.09 -9.55 -6.93
N GLY A 511 -16.94 -10.22 -5.78
CA GLY A 511 -18.06 -10.59 -4.89
C GLY A 511 -18.07 -9.95 -3.50
N GLY A 512 -17.09 -9.10 -3.16
CA GLY A 512 -17.00 -8.48 -1.83
C GLY A 512 -18.04 -7.40 -1.58
N ALA A 513 -17.97 -6.79 -0.39
CA ALA A 513 -18.99 -5.88 0.12
C ALA A 513 -18.56 -4.42 0.12
N ALA A 514 -19.41 -3.46 -0.27
CA ALA A 514 -19.10 -2.04 -0.11
C ALA A 514 -18.69 -1.78 1.36
N THR A 515 -17.51 -1.19 1.61
CA THR A 515 -16.94 -1.17 2.97
C THR A 515 -16.34 0.19 3.29
N ILE A 516 -16.53 0.61 4.54
CA ILE A 516 -15.95 1.81 5.13
C ILE A 516 -15.09 1.40 6.32
N TRP A 517 -13.92 2.00 6.43
CA TRP A 517 -13.05 1.92 7.59
C TRP A 517 -13.00 3.27 8.28
N LYS A 518 -13.29 3.26 9.59
CA LYS A 518 -13.33 4.46 10.43
C LYS A 518 -13.00 4.06 11.86
N GLU A 519 -12.11 4.80 12.53
CA GLU A 519 -11.84 4.68 13.97
C GLU A 519 -11.48 3.24 14.46
N GLY A 520 -10.92 2.39 13.58
CA GLY A 520 -10.54 1.00 13.89
C GLY A 520 -11.65 -0.02 13.64
N GLN A 521 -12.80 0.42 13.13
CA GLN A 521 -13.93 -0.43 12.78
C GLN A 521 -13.98 -0.64 11.26
N THR A 522 -14.25 -1.89 10.85
CA THR A 522 -14.61 -2.25 9.48
C THR A 522 -16.14 -2.33 9.40
N ILE A 523 -16.76 -1.48 8.58
CA ILE A 523 -18.21 -1.37 8.44
C ILE A 523 -18.58 -1.82 7.03
N ALA A 524 -19.13 -3.03 6.92
CA ALA A 524 -19.69 -3.54 5.67
C ALA A 524 -21.08 -2.92 5.42
N LEU A 525 -21.18 -2.17 4.33
CA LEU A 525 -22.40 -1.58 3.82
C LEU A 525 -23.20 -2.63 3.01
N ARG A 526 -24.51 -2.45 2.95
CA ARG A 526 -25.43 -3.34 2.23
C ARG A 526 -25.63 -2.89 0.79
N ASN A 527 -26.08 -3.83 -0.03
CA ASN A 527 -26.64 -3.59 -1.35
C ASN A 527 -28.17 -3.45 -1.28
N PHE A 528 -28.84 -3.21 -2.42
CA PHE A 528 -30.30 -3.04 -2.48
C PHE A 528 -31.11 -4.32 -2.22
N GLU A 529 -30.46 -5.49 -2.14
CA GLU A 529 -31.07 -6.76 -1.75
C GLU A 529 -30.96 -6.99 -0.22
N GLY A 530 -30.38 -6.04 0.53
CA GLY A 530 -30.09 -6.16 1.97
C GLY A 530 -28.86 -7.02 2.30
N ASN A 531 -28.20 -7.59 1.30
CA ASN A 531 -26.99 -8.39 1.42
C ASN A 531 -25.74 -7.51 1.33
N THR A 532 -24.62 -7.94 1.86
CA THR A 532 -23.34 -7.19 1.77
C THR A 532 -22.69 -7.32 0.38
N ASN A 533 -22.77 -8.49 -0.25
CA ASN A 533 -21.93 -8.87 -1.40
C ASN A 533 -22.30 -8.18 -2.72
N HIS A 534 -21.32 -7.97 -3.60
CA HIS A 534 -21.40 -7.32 -4.92
C HIS A 534 -21.78 -5.82 -4.86
N ALA A 535 -21.19 -5.06 -3.95
CA ALA A 535 -21.25 -3.60 -3.90
C ALA A 535 -19.84 -3.01 -3.72
N ALA A 536 -19.65 -1.74 -4.07
CA ALA A 536 -18.37 -1.04 -3.95
C ALA A 536 -18.58 0.45 -3.64
N VAL A 537 -17.70 1.03 -2.81
CA VAL A 537 -17.55 2.50 -2.65
C VAL A 537 -16.43 2.98 -3.58
N TRP A 538 -16.66 4.08 -4.30
CA TRP A 538 -15.65 4.72 -5.17
C TRP A 538 -15.31 6.15 -4.73
N ALA A 539 -16.17 6.79 -3.91
CA ALA A 539 -16.02 8.19 -3.50
C ALA A 539 -16.41 8.42 -2.04
N ILE A 540 -15.74 9.36 -1.38
CA ILE A 540 -16.05 9.88 -0.04
C ILE A 540 -16.02 11.42 -0.10
N SER A 541 -16.99 12.09 0.54
CA SER A 541 -16.96 13.55 0.73
C SER A 541 -15.89 13.97 1.74
N HIS A 542 -15.34 15.17 1.64
CA HIS A 542 -14.19 15.59 2.45
C HIS A 542 -14.45 15.58 3.97
N ASP A 543 -15.70 15.77 4.39
CA ASP A 543 -16.17 15.66 5.77
C ASP A 543 -16.26 14.20 6.31
N GLY A 544 -16.13 13.19 5.44
CA GLY A 544 -16.30 11.78 5.80
C GLY A 544 -17.73 11.38 6.18
N LEU A 545 -18.75 12.11 5.70
CA LEU A 545 -20.17 11.87 6.03
C LEU A 545 -21.01 11.27 4.88
N THR A 546 -20.53 11.36 3.64
CA THR A 546 -21.22 10.88 2.43
C THR A 546 -20.29 9.96 1.64
N TYR A 547 -20.78 8.79 1.24
CA TYR A 547 -20.03 7.77 0.50
C TYR A 547 -20.79 7.44 -0.79
N GLY A 548 -20.11 7.40 -1.93
CA GLY A 548 -20.72 7.12 -3.23
C GLY A 548 -20.08 5.93 -3.93
N GLY A 549 -20.88 5.14 -4.65
CA GLY A 549 -20.35 4.05 -5.47
C GLY A 549 -21.41 3.32 -6.30
N GLU A 550 -21.38 1.98 -6.24
CA GLU A 550 -22.36 1.11 -6.92
C GLU A 550 -22.80 -0.05 -6.01
N ALA A 551 -24.06 -0.47 -6.15
CA ALA A 551 -24.60 -1.61 -5.43
C ALA A 551 -25.47 -2.49 -6.32
N ARG A 552 -25.38 -3.81 -6.10
CA ARG A 552 -26.20 -4.81 -6.79
C ARG A 552 -27.69 -4.68 -6.44
N SER A 553 -28.54 -4.89 -7.45
CA SER A 553 -29.98 -5.13 -7.32
C SER A 553 -30.45 -6.05 -8.45
N HIS A 554 -31.63 -6.64 -8.27
CA HIS A 554 -32.33 -7.32 -9.36
C HIS A 554 -33.17 -6.35 -10.20
N TYR A 555 -33.31 -6.69 -11.48
CA TYR A 555 -34.26 -6.09 -12.42
C TYR A 555 -35.20 -7.17 -12.97
N PHE A 556 -36.50 -6.90 -13.07
CA PHE A 556 -37.48 -7.82 -13.66
C PHE A 556 -37.85 -7.37 -15.06
N ARG A 557 -37.53 -8.20 -16.07
CA ARG A 557 -37.78 -7.88 -17.48
C ARG A 557 -39.27 -7.93 -17.79
N LYS A 558 -39.91 -6.77 -17.99
CA LYS A 558 -41.36 -6.65 -18.27
C LYS A 558 -41.88 -7.54 -19.40
N ALA A 559 -41.04 -7.92 -20.36
CA ALA A 559 -41.42 -8.76 -21.50
C ALA A 559 -41.63 -10.26 -21.20
N ASP A 560 -40.99 -10.82 -20.17
CA ASP A 560 -41.07 -12.25 -19.82
C ASP A 560 -40.99 -12.55 -18.32
N ASN A 561 -41.01 -11.50 -17.50
CA ASN A 561 -40.89 -11.50 -16.04
C ASN A 561 -39.63 -12.18 -15.47
N ARG A 562 -38.58 -12.40 -16.29
CA ARG A 562 -37.32 -13.01 -15.81
C ARG A 562 -36.53 -12.03 -14.93
N LYS A 563 -35.93 -12.59 -13.88
CA LYS A 563 -35.09 -11.90 -12.90
C LYS A 563 -33.65 -11.78 -13.43
N VAL A 564 -33.21 -10.57 -13.71
CA VAL A 564 -31.86 -10.21 -14.18
C VAL A 564 -31.04 -9.64 -13.02
N ILE A 565 -29.71 -9.78 -13.06
CA ILE A 565 -28.77 -9.18 -12.09
C ILE A 565 -28.23 -7.86 -12.69
N SER A 566 -28.19 -6.80 -11.88
CA SER A 566 -27.75 -5.46 -12.29
C SER A 566 -27.06 -4.71 -11.16
N LYS A 567 -26.41 -3.58 -11.49
CA LYS A 567 -25.74 -2.69 -10.54
C LYS A 567 -26.23 -1.26 -10.77
N TYR A 568 -26.59 -0.56 -9.70
CA TYR A 568 -27.11 0.82 -9.76
C TYR A 568 -26.18 1.77 -8.99
N PRO A 569 -26.14 3.07 -9.35
CA PRO A 569 -25.41 4.07 -8.59
C PRO A 569 -26.00 4.18 -7.18
N ALA A 570 -25.14 4.25 -6.19
CA ALA A 570 -25.51 4.20 -4.78
C ALA A 570 -24.84 5.34 -3.99
N ILE A 571 -25.58 5.94 -3.06
CA ILE A 571 -25.07 6.82 -2.02
C ILE A 571 -25.42 6.25 -0.64
N TRP A 572 -24.45 6.26 0.28
CA TRP A 572 -24.64 6.03 1.71
C TRP A 572 -24.31 7.33 2.45
N GLN A 573 -25.06 7.68 3.49
CA GLN A 573 -24.91 8.97 4.18
C GLN A 573 -25.26 8.84 5.67
N ASN A 574 -24.74 9.75 6.50
CA ASN A 574 -25.00 9.84 7.95
C ASN A 574 -24.68 8.56 8.76
N GLY A 575 -23.87 7.65 8.22
CA GLY A 575 -23.55 6.37 8.87
C GLY A 575 -24.60 5.26 8.71
N HIS A 576 -25.60 5.43 7.83
CA HIS A 576 -26.50 4.34 7.44
C HIS A 576 -25.78 3.31 6.55
N ASP A 577 -26.05 2.02 6.79
CA ASP A 577 -25.48 0.90 6.03
C ASP A 577 -26.26 0.58 4.74
N HIS A 578 -27.49 1.10 4.59
CA HIS A 578 -28.32 0.94 3.41
C HIS A 578 -28.09 2.04 2.36
N PRO A 579 -28.02 1.70 1.05
CA PRO A 579 -27.81 2.67 -0.02
C PRO A 579 -29.12 3.35 -0.45
N THR A 580 -29.03 4.66 -0.68
CA THR A 580 -29.95 5.41 -1.55
C THR A 580 -29.59 5.18 -3.00
N ARG A 581 -30.55 4.84 -3.85
CA ARG A 581 -30.37 4.67 -5.30
C ARG A 581 -30.48 6.00 -6.01
N LEU A 582 -29.51 6.32 -6.85
CA LEU A 582 -29.66 7.41 -7.81
C LEU A 582 -30.28 6.87 -9.10
N ASP A 583 -31.12 7.67 -9.76
CA ASP A 583 -31.76 7.25 -10.99
C ASP A 583 -30.77 7.23 -12.17
N THR A 584 -31.11 6.47 -13.19
CA THR A 584 -30.35 6.33 -14.44
C THR A 584 -31.19 6.85 -15.60
N LEU A 585 -30.55 7.43 -16.62
CA LEU A 585 -31.21 8.07 -17.76
C LEU A 585 -32.14 7.13 -18.60
N GLY A 586 -32.21 5.83 -18.29
CA GLY A 586 -32.76 4.79 -19.18
C GLY A 586 -33.88 3.90 -18.65
N LEU A 587 -34.63 4.28 -17.61
CA LEU A 587 -35.66 3.42 -17.02
C LEU A 587 -37.09 3.55 -17.59
N ASN A 588 -37.34 4.49 -18.50
CA ASN A 588 -38.63 4.60 -19.22
C ASN A 588 -38.78 3.57 -20.34
N GLY A 589 -39.00 2.30 -19.97
CA GLY A 589 -39.62 1.30 -20.86
C GLY A 589 -38.68 0.35 -21.61
N MET A 590 -38.12 -0.64 -20.90
CA MET A 590 -37.52 -1.85 -21.51
C MET A 590 -38.60 -2.77 -22.13
N GLY A 591 -39.28 -2.31 -23.18
CA GLY A 591 -40.21 -3.07 -23.99
C GLY A 591 -39.60 -3.47 -25.33
N ALA A 592 -39.56 -4.78 -25.60
CA ALA A 592 -39.35 -5.39 -26.93
C ALA A 592 -38.06 -5.04 -27.73
N VAL A 593 -36.95 -5.75 -27.47
CA VAL A 593 -35.96 -6.09 -28.52
C VAL A 593 -35.50 -7.55 -28.42
N ASN A 594 -35.87 -8.34 -29.44
CA ASN A 594 -35.44 -9.65 -29.95
C ASN A 594 -34.56 -10.65 -29.15
N ASN A 595 -34.94 -11.93 -29.28
CA ASN A 595 -34.36 -13.12 -28.66
C ASN A 595 -33.10 -13.67 -29.37
N LEU A 596 -32.01 -12.89 -29.47
CA LEU A 596 -30.75 -13.33 -30.10
C LEU A 596 -29.48 -13.01 -29.28
N ILE A 597 -29.60 -12.97 -27.95
CA ILE A 597 -28.46 -12.80 -27.03
C ILE A 597 -28.63 -13.77 -25.85
N ASP A 598 -27.87 -14.87 -25.85
CA ASP A 598 -27.93 -15.93 -24.82
C ASP A 598 -27.32 -15.53 -23.45
N ASN A 599 -27.01 -14.26 -23.24
CA ASN A 599 -26.39 -13.78 -22.00
C ASN A 599 -26.98 -12.42 -21.54
N PRO A 600 -28.18 -12.41 -20.94
CA PRO A 600 -28.88 -11.19 -20.55
C PRO A 600 -28.38 -10.63 -19.21
N THR A 601 -27.36 -9.77 -19.24
CA THR A 601 -26.84 -9.07 -18.05
C THR A 601 -26.58 -7.58 -18.30
N GLN A 602 -26.53 -6.80 -17.20
CA GLN A 602 -26.13 -5.39 -17.12
C GLN A 602 -27.13 -4.32 -17.63
N VAL A 603 -28.09 -3.95 -16.78
CA VAL A 603 -28.27 -2.51 -16.51
C VAL A 603 -27.21 -2.12 -15.49
N SER A 604 -26.45 -1.03 -15.75
CA SER A 604 -25.25 -0.67 -14.99
C SER A 604 -25.07 0.85 -14.90
N GLY A 605 -24.88 1.35 -13.69
CA GLY A 605 -24.43 2.72 -13.42
C GLY A 605 -23.67 2.81 -12.10
N LYS A 606 -22.84 3.84 -11.94
CA LYS A 606 -22.04 4.08 -10.71
C LYS A 606 -21.81 5.56 -10.45
N VAL A 607 -21.66 5.92 -9.17
CA VAL A 607 -20.98 7.15 -8.76
C VAL A 607 -19.47 6.93 -8.81
N SER A 608 -18.73 7.96 -9.24
CA SER A 608 -17.27 7.96 -9.36
C SER A 608 -16.59 8.96 -8.40
N ALA A 609 -17.20 10.13 -8.16
CA ALA A 609 -16.68 11.16 -7.25
C ALA A 609 -17.80 11.99 -6.61
N LEU A 610 -17.45 12.75 -5.57
CA LEU A 610 -18.31 13.64 -4.79
C LEU A 610 -17.65 15.03 -4.65
N SER A 611 -18.44 16.09 -4.52
CA SER A 611 -17.95 17.40 -4.03
C SER A 611 -17.51 17.30 -2.56
N ALA A 612 -16.78 18.30 -2.07
CA ALA A 612 -16.22 18.26 -0.71
C ALA A 612 -17.30 18.17 0.39
N ASP A 613 -18.49 18.72 0.15
CA ASP A 613 -19.66 18.68 1.03
C ASP A 613 -20.65 17.53 0.75
N GLY A 614 -20.34 16.69 -0.24
CA GLY A 614 -21.21 15.60 -0.71
C GLY A 614 -22.54 16.04 -1.33
N ALA A 615 -22.71 17.31 -1.72
CA ALA A 615 -23.93 17.79 -2.39
C ALA A 615 -23.99 17.47 -3.88
N PHE A 616 -22.86 17.27 -4.54
CA PHE A 616 -22.79 16.87 -5.94
C PHE A 616 -22.13 15.50 -6.04
N ALA A 617 -22.65 14.65 -6.92
CA ALA A 617 -22.12 13.33 -7.22
C ALA A 617 -21.99 13.17 -8.73
N VAL A 618 -20.85 12.69 -9.22
CA VAL A 618 -20.63 12.51 -10.67
C VAL A 618 -20.27 11.07 -11.00
N GLY A 619 -20.64 10.62 -12.19
CA GLY A 619 -20.35 9.24 -12.60
C GLY A 619 -20.91 8.82 -13.94
N GLN A 620 -21.38 7.58 -14.00
CA GLN A 620 -21.80 6.89 -15.22
C GLN A 620 -23.25 6.39 -15.13
N SER A 621 -24.04 6.70 -16.15
CA SER A 621 -25.36 6.08 -16.41
C SER A 621 -25.33 5.37 -17.77
N ILE A 622 -26.09 4.29 -17.95
CA ILE A 622 -26.46 3.82 -19.30
C ILE A 622 -27.43 4.81 -19.95
N ALA A 623 -27.37 4.93 -21.28
CA ALA A 623 -28.28 5.75 -22.09
C ALA A 623 -29.69 5.14 -22.22
N PRO A 624 -30.75 5.97 -22.42
CA PRO A 624 -32.10 5.46 -22.69
C PRO A 624 -32.21 4.64 -23.97
N ILE A 625 -33.19 3.74 -23.99
CA ILE A 625 -33.30 2.63 -24.97
C ILE A 625 -34.06 3.05 -26.26
N ASP A 626 -34.52 4.30 -26.36
CA ASP A 626 -35.03 4.90 -27.61
C ASP A 626 -34.00 4.91 -28.76
N TYR A 627 -32.73 4.60 -28.47
CA TYR A 627 -31.62 4.59 -29.45
C TYR A 627 -31.21 3.15 -29.83
N THR A 628 -31.53 2.76 -31.07
CA THR A 628 -31.71 1.37 -31.51
C THR A 628 -30.45 0.55 -31.82
N PHE A 629 -29.23 0.99 -31.47
CA PHE A 629 -27.99 0.41 -32.04
C PHE A 629 -26.89 -0.14 -31.09
N ASP A 630 -26.82 0.23 -29.81
CA ASP A 630 -25.96 -0.47 -28.82
C ASP A 630 -26.36 -0.19 -27.35
N PRO A 631 -26.95 -1.15 -26.63
CA PRO A 631 -27.57 -0.93 -25.31
C PRO A 631 -26.58 -0.77 -24.13
N ARG A 632 -25.29 -0.54 -24.41
CA ARG A 632 -24.21 -0.49 -23.39
C ARG A 632 -23.52 0.89 -23.31
N ALA A 633 -24.03 1.89 -24.03
CA ALA A 633 -23.40 3.21 -24.12
C ALA A 633 -23.54 3.96 -22.78
N LYS A 634 -22.42 4.45 -22.25
CA LYS A 634 -22.36 5.18 -20.97
C LYS A 634 -22.37 6.70 -21.19
N GLN A 635 -23.28 7.40 -20.53
CA GLN A 635 -23.28 8.86 -20.43
C GLN A 635 -22.52 9.30 -19.17
N ALA A 636 -21.85 10.43 -19.25
CA ALA A 636 -21.43 11.20 -18.09
C ALA A 636 -22.65 11.92 -17.49
N VAL A 637 -22.77 11.85 -16.17
CA VAL A 637 -23.92 12.40 -15.44
C VAL A 637 -23.46 13.06 -14.14
N LEU A 638 -24.20 14.11 -13.77
CA LEU A 638 -24.14 14.81 -12.50
C LEU A 638 -25.46 14.55 -11.78
N TRP A 639 -25.42 14.09 -10.54
CA TRP A 639 -26.55 14.12 -9.62
C TRP A 639 -26.32 15.24 -8.59
N LYS A 640 -27.40 15.82 -8.09
CA LYS A 640 -27.38 16.89 -7.09
C LYS A 640 -28.27 16.52 -5.90
N ARG A 641 -27.78 16.74 -4.68
CA ARG A 641 -28.51 16.56 -3.43
C ARG A 641 -29.52 17.70 -3.26
N GLU A 642 -30.78 17.35 -3.13
CA GLU A 642 -31.83 18.31 -2.78
C GLU A 642 -31.96 18.40 -1.25
N GLY A 643 -31.54 19.54 -0.68
CA GLY A 643 -31.51 19.75 0.76
C GLY A 643 -30.33 19.04 1.44
N THR A 644 -30.55 18.53 2.66
CA THR A 644 -29.49 17.97 3.52
C THR A 644 -29.20 16.48 3.29
N GLN A 645 -30.08 15.75 2.60
CA GLN A 645 -29.98 14.30 2.40
C GLN A 645 -30.29 13.90 0.96
N TRP A 646 -29.57 12.91 0.45
CA TRP A 646 -29.87 12.30 -0.86
C TRP A 646 -31.23 11.58 -0.85
N GLN A 647 -31.92 11.57 -1.99
CA GLN A 647 -33.27 11.00 -2.15
C GLN A 647 -33.27 9.79 -3.09
N GLU A 648 -34.09 8.78 -2.81
CA GLU A 648 -34.27 7.62 -3.68
C GLU A 648 -34.83 8.06 -5.05
N GLY A 649 -34.13 7.72 -6.14
CA GLY A 649 -34.48 8.18 -7.48
C GLY A 649 -34.05 9.62 -7.79
N SER A 650 -33.09 10.18 -7.05
CA SER A 650 -32.43 11.47 -7.40
C SER A 650 -32.00 11.46 -8.87
N LYS A 651 -32.44 12.45 -9.65
CA LYS A 651 -32.33 12.42 -11.11
C LYS A 651 -30.92 12.80 -11.61
N PRO A 652 -30.39 12.13 -12.65
CA PRO A 652 -29.19 12.56 -13.33
C PRO A 652 -29.46 13.78 -14.22
N ILE A 653 -28.73 14.86 -13.97
CA ILE A 653 -28.40 15.89 -14.97
C ILE A 653 -27.41 15.26 -15.95
N ARG A 654 -27.61 15.48 -17.25
CA ARG A 654 -26.69 15.02 -18.28
C ARG A 654 -25.59 16.06 -18.48
N LEU A 655 -24.37 15.59 -18.74
CA LEU A 655 -23.26 16.47 -19.08
C LEU A 655 -23.09 16.48 -20.60
N GLU A 656 -22.76 17.63 -21.20
CA GLU A 656 -22.75 17.77 -22.66
C GLU A 656 -21.82 16.73 -23.31
N THR A 657 -22.28 16.17 -24.41
CA THR A 657 -21.45 15.34 -25.29
C THR A 657 -21.19 16.15 -26.56
N PRO A 658 -19.95 16.23 -27.11
CA PRO A 658 -19.57 17.18 -28.19
C PRO A 658 -20.32 17.07 -29.53
N PHE A 659 -21.35 16.23 -29.62
CA PHE A 659 -22.17 15.98 -30.79
C PHE A 659 -23.65 15.92 -30.41
N SER A 660 -24.51 16.46 -31.27
CA SER A 660 -25.96 16.28 -31.21
C SER A 660 -26.37 14.86 -31.65
N ASN A 661 -27.52 14.39 -31.18
CA ASN A 661 -27.95 13.01 -31.45
C ASN A 661 -28.18 12.71 -32.94
N SER A 662 -27.84 11.48 -33.30
CA SER A 662 -27.42 11.09 -34.65
C SER A 662 -27.85 9.65 -34.94
N THR A 663 -28.40 9.40 -36.12
CA THR A 663 -29.27 8.24 -36.44
C THR A 663 -28.61 6.84 -36.38
N TYR A 664 -27.30 6.75 -36.15
CA TYR A 664 -26.52 5.49 -36.25
C TYR A 664 -25.53 5.29 -35.09
N TYR A 665 -25.74 6.03 -33.99
CA TYR A 665 -24.65 6.56 -33.18
C TYR A 665 -25.18 6.85 -31.74
N THR A 666 -24.42 6.64 -30.65
CA THR A 666 -24.81 7.09 -29.28
C THR A 666 -23.58 7.50 -28.45
N PRO A 667 -23.54 8.70 -27.81
CA PRO A 667 -22.29 9.27 -27.29
C PRO A 667 -21.79 8.51 -26.07
N SER A 668 -20.47 8.45 -25.91
CA SER A 668 -19.85 7.91 -24.72
C SER A 668 -19.22 9.06 -23.93
N ALA A 669 -19.47 9.07 -22.63
CA ALA A 669 -18.82 9.99 -21.71
C ALA A 669 -18.70 9.34 -20.32
N ASP A 670 -17.72 9.80 -19.56
CA ASP A 670 -17.26 9.17 -18.33
C ASP A 670 -16.80 10.25 -17.35
N ALA A 671 -17.71 10.77 -16.52
CA ALA A 671 -17.33 11.68 -15.44
C ALA A 671 -16.66 10.89 -14.31
N ARG A 672 -15.45 11.30 -13.93
CA ARG A 672 -14.61 10.58 -12.97
C ARG A 672 -14.30 11.40 -11.72
N THR A 673 -14.28 12.72 -11.82
CA THR A 673 -13.92 13.63 -10.72
C THR A 673 -14.67 14.95 -10.80
N ILE A 674 -14.68 15.70 -9.70
CA ILE A 674 -15.31 17.01 -9.54
C ILE A 674 -14.49 17.84 -8.54
N SER A 675 -14.38 19.15 -8.75
CA SER A 675 -13.72 20.07 -7.82
C SER A 675 -14.48 20.20 -6.49
N HIS A 676 -13.83 20.71 -5.45
CA HIS A 676 -14.43 20.78 -4.11
C HIS A 676 -15.63 21.73 -4.04
N ASP A 677 -15.59 22.81 -4.82
CA ASP A 677 -16.67 23.77 -5.02
C ASP A 677 -17.81 23.27 -5.94
N GLY A 678 -17.63 22.10 -6.56
CA GLY A 678 -18.57 21.51 -7.50
C GLY A 678 -18.54 22.09 -8.92
N GLN A 679 -17.78 23.15 -9.20
CA GLN A 679 -17.90 23.97 -10.42
C GLN A 679 -17.21 23.39 -11.66
N VAL A 680 -16.23 22.51 -11.49
CA VAL A 680 -15.52 21.84 -12.57
C VAL A 680 -15.70 20.34 -12.40
N ILE A 681 -16.34 19.69 -13.36
CA ILE A 681 -16.40 18.23 -13.45
C ILE A 681 -15.37 17.79 -14.47
N ALA A 682 -14.72 16.65 -14.28
CA ALA A 682 -13.76 16.16 -15.25
C ALA A 682 -13.74 14.63 -15.40
N GLY A 683 -13.22 14.19 -16.54
CA GLY A 683 -13.35 12.82 -17.01
C GLY A 683 -13.03 12.71 -18.50
N SER A 684 -13.87 12.03 -19.28
CA SER A 684 -13.70 11.96 -20.73
C SER A 684 -14.97 11.97 -21.57
N ALA A 685 -14.88 12.52 -22.78
CA ALA A 685 -15.98 12.71 -23.74
C ALA A 685 -15.50 12.65 -25.20
N ASP A 686 -16.33 12.18 -26.13
CA ASP A 686 -15.92 11.88 -27.52
C ASP A 686 -16.01 13.08 -28.49
N PHE A 687 -14.90 13.45 -29.15
CA PHE A 687 -14.75 14.70 -29.94
C PHE A 687 -14.49 14.57 -31.47
N ILE A 688 -14.69 13.41 -32.13
CA ILE A 688 -14.62 13.26 -33.62
C ILE A 688 -15.69 12.25 -34.08
N GLY A 689 -16.44 12.42 -35.19
CA GLY A 689 -16.42 13.52 -36.17
C GLY A 689 -16.64 13.10 -37.64
N LYS A 690 -17.91 13.06 -38.07
CA LYS A 690 -18.45 13.38 -39.43
C LYS A 690 -17.89 12.78 -40.74
N ARG A 691 -16.90 11.86 -40.79
CA ARG A 691 -16.53 11.22 -42.08
C ARG A 691 -15.86 9.83 -42.11
N LEU A 692 -16.39 8.77 -41.49
CA LEU A 692 -15.80 7.42 -41.67
C LEU A 692 -16.75 6.21 -41.62
N GLU A 693 -16.77 5.46 -42.72
CA GLU A 693 -17.52 4.23 -42.88
C GLU A 693 -17.00 3.04 -42.04
N ARG A 694 -17.86 2.55 -41.14
CA ARG A 694 -17.83 1.27 -40.41
C ARG A 694 -16.64 0.91 -39.51
N GLN A 695 -15.53 1.65 -39.51
CA GLN A 695 -14.35 1.23 -38.75
C GLN A 695 -14.26 1.73 -37.31
N SER A 696 -14.00 0.80 -36.40
CA SER A 696 -14.49 0.86 -35.03
C SER A 696 -13.51 1.65 -34.14
N ILE A 697 -13.68 2.97 -33.92
CA ILE A 697 -12.83 3.75 -32.97
C ILE A 697 -13.66 4.53 -31.93
N LYS A 698 -13.43 4.25 -30.64
CA LYS A 698 -13.85 5.03 -29.47
C LYS A 698 -12.87 6.18 -29.29
N ASN A 699 -13.39 7.36 -28.97
CA ASN A 699 -12.71 8.62 -29.21
C ASN A 699 -12.73 9.65 -28.05
N GLN A 700 -13.15 9.26 -26.84
CA GLN A 700 -13.30 10.03 -25.59
C GLN A 700 -12.05 10.77 -25.09
N ARG A 701 -11.78 12.01 -25.55
CA ARG A 701 -10.67 12.90 -25.10
C ARG A 701 -10.85 13.31 -23.62
N PRO A 702 -9.82 13.83 -22.90
CA PRO A 702 -10.06 14.34 -21.56
C PRO A 702 -10.96 15.55 -21.68
N ALA A 703 -12.00 15.49 -20.88
CA ALA A 703 -13.05 16.48 -20.85
C ALA A 703 -13.09 17.08 -19.46
N ILE A 704 -13.18 18.40 -19.43
CA ILE A 704 -13.78 19.13 -18.34
C ILE A 704 -15.20 19.54 -18.77
N TRP A 705 -16.10 19.60 -17.81
CA TRP A 705 -17.42 20.21 -17.95
C TRP A 705 -17.54 21.33 -16.94
N ILE A 706 -18.07 22.46 -17.38
CA ILE A 706 -18.26 23.66 -16.56
C ILE A 706 -19.65 24.22 -16.82
N ASP A 707 -20.26 24.76 -15.77
CA ASP A 707 -21.53 25.48 -15.85
C ASP A 707 -21.34 26.81 -16.61
N ASP A 708 -21.91 26.90 -17.82
CA ASP A 708 -22.04 28.14 -18.58
C ASP A 708 -23.41 28.81 -18.38
N GLY A 709 -24.27 28.24 -17.51
CA GLY A 709 -25.67 28.61 -17.35
C GLY A 709 -26.65 27.87 -18.27
N SER A 710 -26.21 26.84 -19.03
CA SER A 710 -27.10 26.00 -19.85
C SER A 710 -27.45 24.65 -19.19
N GLU A 711 -28.52 23.99 -19.66
CA GLU A 711 -29.08 22.77 -19.04
C GLU A 711 -28.13 21.55 -19.09
N ASP A 712 -27.33 21.42 -20.15
CA ASP A 712 -26.26 20.44 -20.31
C ASP A 712 -24.91 21.19 -20.22
N TRP A 713 -24.17 21.05 -19.10
CA TRP A 713 -22.89 21.75 -18.87
C TRP A 713 -21.90 21.61 -20.03
N LYS A 714 -21.28 22.72 -20.47
CA LYS A 714 -20.41 22.75 -21.66
C LYS A 714 -19.22 21.82 -21.53
N VAL A 715 -18.93 21.07 -22.59
CA VAL A 715 -17.83 20.11 -22.63
C VAL A 715 -16.59 20.67 -23.35
N THR A 716 -15.54 20.94 -22.59
CA THR A 716 -14.25 21.42 -23.11
C THR A 716 -13.20 20.32 -23.05
N ARG A 717 -12.54 20.12 -24.19
CA ARG A 717 -11.35 19.27 -24.32
C ARG A 717 -10.19 19.95 -23.60
N LEU A 718 -9.40 19.23 -22.80
CA LEU A 718 -8.16 19.80 -22.29
C LEU A 718 -7.07 19.86 -23.38
N ASN A 719 -6.27 20.92 -23.37
CA ASN A 719 -5.14 21.10 -24.28
C ASN A 719 -3.93 20.30 -23.84
N VAL A 720 -3.23 19.85 -24.86
CA VAL A 720 -2.35 18.69 -24.92
C VAL A 720 -1.57 18.86 -26.23
N ASP A 721 -0.37 18.29 -26.39
CA ASP A 721 0.39 18.50 -27.64
C ASP A 721 -0.45 18.07 -28.87
N THR A 722 -0.32 18.79 -29.99
CA THR A 722 -1.21 18.64 -31.15
C THR A 722 -1.18 17.26 -31.80
N LYS A 723 -0.02 16.60 -31.78
CA LYS A 723 0.11 15.19 -32.12
C LYS A 723 -0.43 14.36 -30.96
N HIS A 724 -0.09 14.78 -29.75
CA HIS A 724 -0.44 14.21 -28.45
C HIS A 724 -1.89 14.44 -27.95
N ASN A 725 -2.88 14.32 -28.84
CA ASN A 725 -4.18 14.95 -28.65
C ASN A 725 -5.45 14.07 -28.48
N PHE A 726 -5.48 13.01 -27.68
CA PHE A 726 -6.47 11.91 -27.82
C PHE A 726 -7.18 11.46 -26.51
N ASN A 727 -7.54 10.17 -26.30
CA ASN A 727 -8.54 9.75 -25.26
C ASN A 727 -8.15 10.16 -23.83
N GLY A 728 -9.00 10.82 -23.08
CA GLY A 728 -8.73 10.98 -21.67
C GLY A 728 -9.35 9.93 -20.79
N ALA A 729 -8.95 10.02 -19.54
CA ALA A 729 -9.77 10.84 -18.66
C ALA A 729 -8.94 11.74 -17.77
N VAL A 730 -9.51 12.87 -17.34
CA VAL A 730 -9.11 13.44 -16.05
C VAL A 730 -9.55 12.47 -14.95
N HIS A 731 -8.73 12.30 -13.92
CA HIS A 731 -9.00 11.42 -12.79
C HIS A 731 -9.12 12.13 -11.45
N ALA A 732 -8.38 13.23 -11.26
CA ALA A 732 -8.55 14.11 -10.11
C ALA A 732 -8.45 15.58 -10.53
N LEU A 733 -9.11 16.42 -9.74
CA LEU A 733 -9.01 17.87 -9.75
C LEU A 733 -8.49 18.31 -8.37
N ASN A 734 -7.82 19.45 -8.32
CA ASN A 734 -7.54 20.12 -7.06
C ASN A 734 -8.80 20.87 -6.56
N ALA A 735 -8.67 21.59 -5.43
CA ALA A 735 -9.83 22.15 -4.74
C ALA A 735 -10.71 23.08 -5.60
N ASP A 736 -10.11 23.96 -6.39
CA ASP A 736 -10.81 24.91 -7.25
C ASP A 736 -10.94 24.42 -8.70
N GLY A 737 -10.41 23.23 -9.04
CA GLY A 737 -10.34 22.76 -10.42
C GLY A 737 -9.53 23.64 -11.37
N SER A 738 -8.52 24.37 -10.89
CA SER A 738 -7.49 25.00 -11.76
C SER A 738 -6.35 24.05 -12.12
N VAL A 739 -6.20 22.95 -11.38
CA VAL A 739 -5.23 21.89 -11.63
C VAL A 739 -6.00 20.58 -11.84
N ALA A 740 -5.83 20.01 -13.02
CA ALA A 740 -6.42 18.73 -13.40
C ALA A 740 -5.31 17.72 -13.66
N VAL A 741 -5.54 16.46 -13.29
CA VAL A 741 -4.56 15.39 -13.49
C VAL A 741 -5.22 14.10 -13.98
N GLY A 742 -4.58 13.41 -14.93
CA GLY A 742 -5.22 12.33 -15.70
C GLY A 742 -4.48 11.94 -16.98
N TYR A 743 -5.15 11.94 -18.16
CA TYR A 743 -4.61 11.52 -19.46
C TYR A 743 -5.29 12.01 -20.81
N THR A 744 -4.65 11.86 -22.03
CA THR A 744 -5.00 12.27 -23.47
C THR A 744 -4.62 11.30 -24.66
N GLN A 745 -3.75 11.47 -25.67
CA GLN A 745 -3.02 10.37 -26.39
C GLN A 745 -2.00 10.85 -27.39
N VAL A 746 -0.90 10.09 -27.61
CA VAL A 746 0.12 10.45 -28.65
C VAL A 746 0.38 9.82 -30.04
N SER A 747 -0.38 8.93 -30.72
CA SER A 747 -0.33 8.55 -32.17
C SER A 747 -1.03 7.19 -32.50
N PRO A 748 -1.52 6.76 -33.71
CA PRO A 748 -2.60 5.22 -33.52
C PRO A 748 -1.73 3.94 -33.58
N ASN A 749 -0.44 4.08 -33.20
CA ASN A 749 0.89 3.37 -33.19
C ASN A 749 1.49 2.24 -32.11
N VAL A 750 1.56 2.24 -30.73
CA VAL A 750 0.96 1.49 -29.52
C VAL A 750 0.33 2.27 -28.26
N LYS A 751 -0.99 2.12 -27.81
CA LYS A 751 -2.53 2.27 -25.32
C LYS A 751 -1.93 2.54 -23.83
N GLN A 752 -1.65 3.80 -23.45
CA GLN A 752 -0.52 4.17 -22.58
C GLN A 752 -0.69 5.58 -22.06
N ASN A 753 -0.44 5.88 -20.80
CA ASN A 753 -0.58 7.24 -20.32
C ASN A 753 0.26 7.47 -19.05
N GLN A 754 1.25 8.38 -18.92
CA GLN A 754 1.51 9.33 -17.79
C GLN A 754 0.29 10.11 -17.33
N ALA A 755 0.37 10.50 -16.06
CA ALA A 755 -0.29 11.59 -15.43
C ALA A 755 0.03 12.85 -16.23
N VAL A 756 -1.01 13.49 -16.74
CA VAL A 756 -0.89 14.91 -17.06
C VAL A 756 -0.90 15.67 -15.75
N LEU A 757 -0.15 16.76 -15.70
CA LEU A 757 -0.48 17.90 -14.87
C LEU A 757 -0.96 19.03 -15.77
N TRP A 758 -2.27 19.18 -15.94
CA TRP A 758 -2.84 20.37 -16.59
C TRP A 758 -2.99 21.47 -15.55
N LYS A 759 -2.47 22.66 -15.85
CA LYS A 759 -2.64 23.87 -15.04
C LYS A 759 -3.33 24.94 -15.85
N ASN A 760 -4.38 25.53 -15.29
CA ASN A 760 -4.97 26.75 -15.78
C ASN A 760 -4.38 27.95 -15.02
N ASN A 761 -3.84 28.94 -15.74
CA ASN A 761 -3.14 30.08 -15.15
C ASN A 761 -4.10 31.18 -14.64
N GLY A 762 -5.15 30.79 -13.91
CA GLY A 762 -6.18 31.69 -13.37
C GLY A 762 -7.01 32.40 -14.44
N GLN A 763 -7.18 31.78 -15.61
CA GLN A 763 -7.98 32.28 -16.73
C GLN A 763 -9.32 31.53 -16.81
N ASP A 764 -10.14 31.84 -17.82
CA ASP A 764 -11.38 31.12 -18.13
C ASP A 764 -11.10 29.60 -18.26
N LYS A 765 -11.63 28.83 -17.31
CA LYS A 765 -11.44 27.37 -17.24
C LYS A 765 -12.17 26.64 -18.36
N GLY A 766 -13.20 27.25 -18.98
CA GLY A 766 -13.97 26.67 -20.08
C GLY A 766 -13.25 26.66 -21.43
N ARG A 767 -12.03 27.18 -21.51
CA ARG A 767 -11.25 27.34 -22.74
C ARG A 767 -10.04 26.43 -22.80
N SER A 768 -9.94 25.64 -23.86
CA SER A 768 -8.81 24.73 -24.09
C SER A 768 -7.47 25.49 -24.09
N GLU A 769 -7.42 26.67 -24.73
CA GLU A 769 -6.22 27.51 -24.84
C GLU A 769 -5.63 27.98 -23.50
N ASN A 770 -6.39 27.98 -22.41
CA ASN A 770 -5.94 28.43 -21.09
C ASN A 770 -5.27 27.31 -20.26
N TRP A 771 -5.42 26.05 -20.67
CA TRP A 771 -4.85 24.89 -19.97
C TRP A 771 -3.49 24.49 -20.55
N HIS A 772 -2.47 24.59 -19.71
CA HIS A 772 -1.11 24.22 -20.00
C HIS A 772 -0.85 22.81 -19.44
N TYR A 773 -0.58 21.85 -20.31
CA TYR A 773 -0.23 20.48 -19.90
C TYR A 773 1.24 20.38 -19.48
N THR A 774 1.55 19.42 -18.64
CA THR A 774 2.92 19.05 -18.29
C THR A 774 2.99 17.54 -18.12
N TYR A 775 4.02 16.96 -18.73
CA TYR A 775 4.38 15.56 -18.64
C TYR A 775 4.98 15.24 -17.28
N LEU A 776 4.18 14.65 -16.38
CA LEU A 776 4.68 14.17 -15.10
C LEU A 776 5.52 12.92 -15.32
N LYS A 777 6.84 13.13 -15.48
CA LYS A 777 7.89 12.10 -15.41
C LYS A 777 7.43 10.97 -14.51
N SER A 778 7.49 9.75 -14.99
CA SER A 778 7.36 8.62 -14.07
C SER A 778 8.65 8.54 -13.25
N LEU A 779 8.85 7.50 -12.45
CA LEU A 779 9.95 7.54 -11.49
C LEU A 779 11.32 7.37 -12.18
N THR A 780 11.30 6.84 -13.40
CA THR A 780 12.46 6.64 -14.24
C THR A 780 13.17 7.94 -14.73
N ASN A 781 14.33 7.78 -15.38
CA ASN A 781 15.36 8.83 -15.47
C ASN A 781 15.52 9.68 -16.76
N TYR A 782 14.86 9.40 -17.89
CA TYR A 782 14.97 10.19 -19.14
C TYR A 782 14.07 11.48 -19.15
N THR A 783 13.61 11.96 -20.30
CA THR A 783 12.96 13.27 -20.50
C THR A 783 11.73 13.18 -21.39
N SER A 784 10.63 13.85 -21.04
CA SER A 784 9.31 13.78 -21.69
C SER A 784 9.29 13.93 -23.22
N ASP A 785 10.21 14.71 -23.74
CA ASP A 785 10.37 15.13 -25.14
C ASP A 785 11.56 14.42 -25.83
N GLN A 786 12.25 13.53 -25.10
CA GLN A 786 13.18 12.51 -25.55
C GLN A 786 13.04 11.25 -24.65
N HIS A 787 11.99 10.41 -24.65
CA HIS A 787 10.63 10.39 -25.26
C HIS A 787 10.02 8.95 -25.34
N ASP A 788 10.72 7.85 -25.05
CA ASP A 788 10.21 6.47 -24.80
C ASP A 788 10.41 6.26 -23.31
N ALA A 789 9.34 5.98 -22.53
CA ALA A 789 9.45 5.78 -21.09
C ALA A 789 8.39 4.99 -20.21
N GLY A 790 7.60 5.41 -19.18
CA GLY A 790 6.58 4.52 -18.50
C GLY A 790 5.18 5.04 -17.99
N SER A 791 4.04 4.35 -18.33
CA SER A 791 2.59 4.40 -17.85
C SER A 791 1.99 5.40 -16.86
N SER A 792 2.55 6.55 -16.50
CA SER A 792 2.18 7.14 -15.19
C SER A 792 0.69 7.59 -14.97
N PHE A 793 0.12 7.77 -13.78
CA PHE A 793 -1.20 8.45 -13.60
C PHE A 793 -1.17 9.23 -12.33
N ALA A 794 -1.92 10.32 -12.34
CA ALA A 794 -2.64 10.67 -11.16
C ALA A 794 -3.98 9.93 -11.18
N TYR A 795 -4.31 9.36 -10.04
CA TYR A 795 -5.67 9.01 -9.68
C TYR A 795 -6.21 9.92 -8.59
N ALA A 796 -5.31 10.38 -7.70
CA ALA A 796 -5.57 11.32 -6.65
C ALA A 796 -4.74 12.61 -6.86
N LEU A 797 -5.23 13.69 -6.29
CA LEU A 797 -4.57 14.99 -6.24
C LEU A 797 -4.92 15.58 -4.87
N ASN A 798 -3.93 16.16 -4.18
CA ASN A 798 -4.23 16.90 -2.96
C ASN A 798 -4.97 18.21 -3.29
N ALA A 799 -5.55 18.85 -2.28
CA ALA A 799 -6.37 20.04 -2.47
C ALA A 799 -5.62 21.21 -3.13
N GLN A 800 -4.31 21.30 -2.93
CA GLN A 800 -3.44 22.36 -3.44
C GLN A 800 -2.89 22.07 -4.85
N GLY A 801 -3.11 20.88 -5.42
CA GLY A 801 -2.69 20.55 -6.78
C GLY A 801 -1.18 20.34 -6.96
N ASN A 802 -0.45 20.09 -5.87
CA ASN A 802 1.02 19.97 -5.87
C ASN A 802 1.54 18.61 -5.37
N ILE A 803 0.71 17.85 -4.63
CA ILE A 803 0.98 16.44 -4.32
C ILE A 803 0.00 15.60 -5.14
N ILE A 804 0.56 14.72 -5.94
CA ILE A 804 -0.20 13.95 -6.93
C ILE A 804 -0.07 12.49 -6.53
N GLY A 805 -1.18 11.80 -6.30
CA GLY A 805 -1.19 10.40 -5.90
C GLY A 805 -1.53 9.54 -7.10
N GLY A 806 -0.76 8.50 -7.35
CA GLY A 806 -1.11 7.63 -8.45
C GLY A 806 -0.12 6.53 -8.78
N THR A 807 0.73 6.67 -9.81
CA THR A 807 1.26 5.51 -10.59
C THR A 807 2.43 5.83 -11.61
N ALA A 808 3.64 5.19 -11.69
CA ALA A 808 4.78 5.30 -12.68
C ALA A 808 5.46 3.91 -13.22
N ALA A 809 6.44 3.80 -14.22
CA ALA A 809 7.00 2.50 -14.86
C ALA A 809 8.42 2.46 -15.61
N ILE A 810 8.91 1.29 -16.17
CA ILE A 810 10.37 0.96 -16.51
C ILE A 810 11.02 0.17 -17.75
N ASP A 811 11.06 -1.18 -17.99
CA ASP A 811 11.91 -1.80 -19.09
C ASP A 811 11.31 -1.83 -20.47
N GLN A 812 11.38 -0.69 -21.12
CA GLN A 812 11.54 -0.58 -22.56
C GLN A 812 10.35 -0.98 -23.50
N GLY A 813 9.08 -0.66 -23.15
CA GLY A 813 7.74 -0.53 -23.83
C GLY A 813 6.45 -1.36 -23.45
N CYS A 814 5.39 -1.20 -22.59
CA CYS A 814 4.75 -0.46 -21.42
C CYS A 814 3.39 0.16 -21.86
N ALA A 815 2.90 -0.21 -23.04
CA ALA A 815 1.64 0.13 -23.69
C ALA A 815 0.62 -1.04 -23.87
N THR A 816 -0.64 -0.92 -23.43
CA THR A 816 -1.68 -1.99 -23.40
C THR A 816 -2.41 -2.45 -24.68
N THR A 817 -1.99 -3.61 -25.15
CA THR A 817 -2.32 -4.29 -26.40
C THR A 817 -2.47 -5.84 -26.53
N ASP A 818 -3.71 -6.21 -26.80
CA ASP A 818 -4.48 -7.44 -26.97
C ASP A 818 -4.01 -8.86 -26.65
N ARG A 819 -2.72 -9.17 -26.56
CA ARG A 819 -2.26 -10.54 -26.31
C ARG A 819 -1.90 -10.72 -24.84
N PRO A 820 -2.57 -11.64 -24.12
CA PRO A 820 -2.63 -11.72 -22.67
C PRO A 820 -1.36 -12.24 -21.98
N ASP A 821 -0.33 -12.56 -22.75
CA ASP A 821 0.84 -13.27 -22.27
C ASP A 821 1.81 -12.25 -21.64
N ASP A 822 1.28 -11.24 -20.91
CA ASP A 822 1.82 -9.89 -21.05
C ASP A 822 1.60 -8.81 -19.97
N ASN A 823 2.68 -8.24 -19.49
CA ASN A 823 2.99 -8.52 -18.12
C ASN A 823 3.76 -7.21 -17.66
N CYS A 824 3.36 -6.43 -16.61
CA CYS A 824 4.24 -5.55 -15.75
C CYS A 824 3.60 -5.23 -14.30
N VAL A 825 4.04 -4.29 -13.41
CA VAL A 825 3.69 -4.10 -11.90
C VAL A 825 3.47 -2.69 -11.28
N SER A 826 2.74 -2.50 -10.16
CA SER A 826 2.74 -1.19 -9.46
C SER A 826 3.77 -1.03 -8.34
N ARG A 827 4.12 0.21 -7.96
CA ARG A 827 4.95 0.54 -6.75
C ARG A 827 4.69 1.93 -6.08
N PRO A 828 3.84 2.05 -5.04
CA PRO A 828 3.04 3.24 -4.68
C PRO A 828 3.78 4.60 -4.76
N VAL A 829 3.25 5.69 -5.35
CA VAL A 829 3.85 7.06 -5.34
C VAL A 829 2.93 8.23 -5.07
N ILE A 830 3.63 9.23 -4.53
CA ILE A 830 3.44 10.65 -4.75
C ILE A 830 4.39 11.24 -5.81
N TRP A 831 3.90 12.15 -6.66
CA TRP A 831 4.71 13.28 -7.18
C TRP A 831 4.57 14.47 -6.25
N TYR A 832 5.62 15.27 -6.23
CA TYR A 832 5.73 16.52 -5.50
C TYR A 832 6.75 17.41 -6.23
N ASP A 833 6.99 18.60 -5.69
CA ASP A 833 7.96 19.61 -6.16
C ASP A 833 7.76 20.16 -7.60
N SER A 834 8.71 20.99 -8.05
CA SER A 834 8.70 21.65 -9.36
C SER A 834 9.38 20.84 -10.47
N ALA A 835 10.32 19.96 -10.14
CA ALA A 835 10.95 19.00 -11.04
C ALA A 835 10.04 17.82 -11.36
N GLN A 836 8.98 17.61 -10.55
CA GLN A 836 7.93 16.61 -10.76
C GLN A 836 8.50 15.21 -10.94
N LYS A 837 9.50 14.87 -10.10
CA LYS A 837 9.94 13.49 -9.92
C LYS A 837 9.05 12.82 -8.88
N PRO A 838 8.45 11.65 -9.16
CA PRO A 838 7.75 10.89 -8.12
C PRO A 838 8.73 10.30 -7.09
N VAL A 839 8.23 9.76 -5.98
CA VAL A 839 9.01 9.02 -4.95
C VAL A 839 8.20 7.84 -4.41
N ALA A 840 8.78 6.63 -4.49
CA ALA A 840 8.04 5.39 -4.24
C ALA A 840 7.98 4.98 -2.76
N LEU A 841 6.89 4.31 -2.44
CA LEU A 841 6.50 3.79 -1.16
C LEU A 841 6.65 2.25 -1.14
N SER A 842 6.53 1.67 0.05
CA SER A 842 6.63 0.22 0.31
C SER A 842 5.27 -0.50 0.27
N THR A 843 5.22 -1.84 0.31
CA THR A 843 3.98 -2.66 0.34
C THR A 843 3.87 -3.60 1.54
N LEU A 844 2.71 -4.24 1.75
CA LEU A 844 2.36 -5.07 2.92
C LEU A 844 3.09 -6.42 3.05
N LYS A 845 4.37 -6.38 2.72
CA LYS A 845 5.31 -7.49 2.71
C LYS A 845 6.31 -7.39 3.82
N THR A 846 6.79 -8.57 4.22
CA THR A 846 8.07 -8.74 4.90
C THR A 846 9.22 -8.00 4.18
N GLU A 847 9.26 -8.04 2.84
CA GLU A 847 10.28 -7.34 2.03
C GLU A 847 9.96 -5.86 1.77
N GLY A 848 8.67 -5.50 1.78
CA GLY A 848 8.19 -4.13 1.54
C GLY A 848 8.19 -3.62 0.09
N ILE A 849 8.27 -4.45 -0.97
CA ILE A 849 8.08 -3.95 -2.35
C ILE A 849 7.13 -4.82 -3.20
N GLY A 850 6.17 -4.11 -3.81
CA GLY A 850 5.40 -4.50 -4.97
C GLY A 850 4.26 -3.55 -5.25
N GLU A 851 3.09 -4.07 -5.67
CA GLU A 851 1.89 -3.30 -5.94
C GLU A 851 1.47 -2.40 -4.79
N GLY A 852 1.36 -1.11 -5.05
CA GLY A 852 0.57 -0.23 -4.19
C GLY A 852 -0.80 0.02 -4.81
N ALA A 853 -1.56 0.97 -4.27
CA ALA A 853 -2.35 1.92 -5.04
C ALA A 853 -2.58 3.16 -4.21
N ILE A 854 -2.35 4.34 -4.76
CA ILE A 854 -2.75 5.61 -4.16
C ILE A 854 -3.98 6.14 -4.91
N TYR A 855 -5.09 5.40 -4.78
CA TYR A 855 -6.37 5.77 -5.40
C TYR A 855 -6.98 6.99 -4.71
N GLY A 856 -6.64 7.23 -3.44
CA GLY A 856 -6.99 8.43 -2.70
C GLY A 856 -5.78 9.06 -2.00
N LEU A 857 -5.78 10.39 -1.96
CA LEU A 857 -4.99 11.22 -1.05
C LEU A 857 -5.96 11.99 -0.15
N ASN A 858 -5.57 12.24 1.10
CA ASN A 858 -6.26 13.21 1.95
C ASN A 858 -5.99 14.66 1.45
N HIS A 859 -6.66 15.65 2.07
CA HIS A 859 -6.63 17.06 1.63
C HIS A 859 -5.22 17.61 1.48
N ASP A 860 -4.31 17.26 2.40
CA ASP A 860 -2.94 17.77 2.47
C ASP A 860 -1.92 16.92 1.67
N GLY A 861 -2.31 15.74 1.15
CA GLY A 861 -1.41 14.81 0.47
C GLY A 861 -0.47 14.02 1.40
N THR A 862 -0.79 13.96 2.70
CA THR A 862 0.02 13.34 3.75
C THR A 862 -0.42 11.92 4.15
N ILE A 863 -1.64 11.52 3.81
CA ILE A 863 -2.13 10.14 3.86
C ILE A 863 -2.50 9.71 2.45
N ALA A 864 -1.92 8.59 2.05
CA ALA A 864 -2.28 7.87 0.83
C ALA A 864 -3.06 6.60 1.17
N VAL A 865 -4.03 6.23 0.31
CA VAL A 865 -4.77 4.96 0.42
C VAL A 865 -4.97 4.27 -0.90
N GLY A 866 -5.02 2.94 -0.82
CA GLY A 866 -5.52 2.06 -1.86
C GLY A 866 -5.08 0.64 -1.58
N VAL A 867 -4.23 0.08 -2.45
CA VAL A 867 -3.86 -1.34 -2.39
C VAL A 867 -2.44 -1.57 -1.93
N SER A 868 -2.17 -2.72 -1.36
CA SER A 868 -0.89 -3.40 -1.53
C SER A 868 -0.98 -4.83 -1.03
N GLU A 869 0.06 -5.60 -1.25
CA GLU A 869 -0.04 -7.05 -1.18
C GLU A 869 0.76 -7.67 -0.07
N THR A 870 0.13 -8.70 0.43
CA THR A 870 0.58 -9.43 1.59
C THR A 870 1.32 -10.68 1.17
N ASP A 871 1.93 -11.28 2.16
CA ASP A 871 2.60 -12.57 2.06
C ASP A 871 1.61 -13.76 2.07
N LEU A 872 0.29 -13.51 2.19
CA LEU A 872 -0.76 -14.53 2.32
C LEU A 872 -1.44 -14.91 1.02
N THR A 873 -2.08 -16.07 1.07
CA THR A 873 -2.65 -16.85 -0.03
C THR A 873 -3.53 -17.93 0.58
N ASP A 874 -4.68 -18.23 0.00
CA ASP A 874 -5.62 -19.27 0.43
C ASP A 874 -5.28 -20.66 -0.14
N ASP A 875 -6.24 -21.31 -0.80
CA ASP A 875 -6.29 -22.76 -0.94
C ASP A 875 -5.30 -23.31 -1.99
N PHE A 876 -4.71 -22.46 -2.84
CA PHE A 876 -4.08 -22.96 -4.08
C PHE A 876 -3.02 -22.08 -4.80
N ASN A 877 -2.77 -20.80 -4.41
CA ASN A 877 -1.69 -19.84 -4.79
C ASN A 877 -2.11 -18.36 -5.12
N ARG A 878 -2.22 -17.38 -4.21
CA ARG A 878 -2.10 -15.93 -4.54
C ARG A 878 -1.75 -14.92 -3.42
N PRO A 879 -0.90 -13.89 -3.62
CA PRO A 879 -0.61 -12.84 -2.65
C PRO A 879 -1.82 -11.93 -2.49
N ILE A 880 -2.65 -12.27 -1.53
CA ILE A 880 -3.82 -11.54 -1.09
C ILE A 880 -3.45 -10.06 -0.97
N GLN A 881 -4.03 -9.23 -1.83
CA GLN A 881 -3.95 -7.80 -1.63
C GLN A 881 -4.85 -7.39 -0.44
N LYS A 882 -4.50 -6.28 0.23
CA LYS A 882 -5.21 -5.71 1.37
C LYS A 882 -5.27 -4.19 1.26
N ALA A 883 -6.38 -3.62 1.71
CA ALA A 883 -6.54 -2.18 1.81
C ALA A 883 -5.37 -1.62 2.63
N THR A 884 -4.61 -0.72 2.03
CA THR A 884 -3.33 -0.22 2.54
C THR A 884 -3.41 1.28 2.80
N VAL A 885 -2.75 1.71 3.87
CA VAL A 885 -2.52 3.12 4.19
C VAL A 885 -1.02 3.37 4.32
N TRP A 886 -0.57 4.48 3.78
CA TRP A 886 0.77 5.02 4.02
C TRP A 886 0.69 6.44 4.58
N LYS A 887 1.70 6.80 5.37
CA LYS A 887 1.95 8.17 5.81
C LYS A 887 3.14 8.74 5.07
N LEU A 888 3.02 10.01 4.70
CA LEU A 888 3.94 10.72 3.83
C LEU A 888 4.54 11.93 4.56
N ASP A 889 5.86 11.98 4.56
CA ASP A 889 6.69 12.87 5.38
C ASP A 889 7.67 13.62 4.48
N TYR A 890 7.22 14.78 3.99
CA TYR A 890 7.99 15.72 3.18
C TYR A 890 8.97 16.57 4.01
N THR A 891 9.40 16.12 5.21
CA THR A 891 10.35 16.89 6.02
C THR A 891 11.78 16.83 5.48
N GLN A 892 12.05 15.95 4.54
CA GLN A 892 13.31 15.76 3.83
C GLN A 892 13.11 16.04 2.33
N ALA A 893 14.21 16.32 1.59
CA ALA A 893 14.15 16.65 0.16
C ALA A 893 13.63 15.52 -0.73
N ILE A 894 13.71 14.27 -0.25
CA ILE A 894 12.94 13.12 -0.72
C ILE A 894 11.97 12.79 0.41
N PRO A 895 10.64 12.76 0.19
CA PRO A 895 9.69 12.47 1.24
C PRO A 895 9.91 11.06 1.82
N LYS A 896 10.04 11.02 3.14
CA LYS A 896 10.07 9.79 3.93
C LYS A 896 8.67 9.18 3.93
N VAL A 897 8.64 7.85 3.97
CA VAL A 897 7.41 7.06 3.88
C VAL A 897 7.36 6.16 5.11
N SER A 898 6.17 5.97 5.70
CA SER A 898 5.99 4.94 6.72
C SER A 898 5.99 3.54 6.12
N ASP A 899 6.34 2.53 6.93
CA ASP A 899 5.93 1.18 6.61
C ASP A 899 4.40 1.13 6.39
N PRO A 900 3.93 0.35 5.39
CA PRO A 900 2.53 0.29 5.01
C PRO A 900 1.74 -0.51 6.03
N VAL A 901 0.46 -0.16 6.21
CA VAL A 901 -0.40 -0.84 7.18
C VAL A 901 -1.68 -1.36 6.54
N SER A 902 -1.94 -2.66 6.74
CA SER A 902 -3.20 -3.31 6.39
C SER A 902 -4.29 -2.77 7.30
N ILE A 903 -5.36 -2.26 6.71
CA ILE A 903 -6.49 -1.74 7.47
C ILE A 903 -7.20 -2.86 8.24
N GLN A 904 -7.02 -4.13 7.86
CA GLN A 904 -7.64 -5.27 8.54
C GLN A 904 -6.79 -5.89 9.66
N ASP A 905 -5.48 -6.06 9.44
CA ASP A 905 -4.64 -6.85 10.37
C ASP A 905 -4.25 -6.08 11.64
N THR A 906 -4.65 -4.81 11.77
CA THR A 906 -4.36 -4.00 12.96
C THR A 906 -5.59 -3.30 13.55
N ARG A 907 -6.18 -3.93 14.57
CA ARG A 907 -7.24 -3.33 15.41
C ARG A 907 -6.81 -2.04 16.13
N GLU A 908 -5.51 -1.75 16.21
CA GLU A 908 -4.98 -0.56 16.90
C GLU A 908 -4.55 0.59 15.97
N THR A 909 -4.16 0.33 14.71
CA THR A 909 -3.46 1.36 13.92
C THR A 909 -4.36 2.51 13.51
N MET A 910 -5.66 2.30 13.24
CA MET A 910 -6.54 3.42 12.86
C MET A 910 -6.65 4.51 13.94
N GLY A 911 -6.55 4.15 15.24
CA GLY A 911 -6.47 5.11 16.34
C GLY A 911 -5.17 5.94 16.36
N GLN A 912 -4.18 5.52 15.57
CA GLN A 912 -2.88 6.17 15.40
C GLN A 912 -2.61 6.63 13.94
N LEU A 913 -3.50 6.35 12.98
CA LEU A 913 -3.32 6.72 11.57
C LEU A 913 -3.50 8.22 11.37
N GLY A 914 -4.57 8.80 11.92
CA GLY A 914 -4.82 10.25 11.91
C GLY A 914 -3.84 11.09 12.74
N THR A 915 -2.81 10.50 13.34
CA THR A 915 -1.93 11.15 14.34
C THR A 915 -0.45 11.22 13.93
N ARG A 916 -0.06 10.71 12.75
CA ARG A 916 1.32 10.79 12.24
C ARG A 916 1.40 11.12 10.74
N ALA A 917 0.50 11.97 10.26
CA ALA A 917 0.41 12.36 8.85
C ALA A 917 0.42 13.90 8.68
N LEU A 918 1.34 14.58 9.36
CA LEU A 918 1.54 16.02 9.25
C LEU A 918 3.04 16.31 9.35
N ALA A 919 3.76 15.95 8.29
CA ALA A 919 5.21 15.95 8.25
C ALA A 919 5.73 16.67 6.98
N THR A 920 5.14 17.81 6.65
CA THR A 920 5.77 18.89 5.84
C THR A 920 6.12 20.10 6.73
N ILE A 921 5.77 20.03 8.02
CA ILE A 921 5.91 21.10 9.02
C ILE A 921 7.23 20.86 9.78
N SER A 922 8.35 20.70 9.07
CA SER A 922 9.53 19.95 9.56
C SER A 922 10.07 20.36 10.92
N SER A 923 10.62 21.56 11.04
CA SER A 923 11.29 22.02 12.26
C SER A 923 10.30 22.21 13.40
N GLN A 924 9.13 22.80 13.12
CA GLN A 924 8.09 23.05 14.10
C GLN A 924 7.46 21.75 14.63
N ASN A 925 7.12 20.78 13.77
CA ASN A 925 6.55 19.50 14.21
C ASN A 925 7.58 18.53 14.78
N ARG A 926 8.86 18.59 14.38
CA ARG A 926 9.94 17.83 15.06
C ARG A 926 10.23 18.40 16.45
N LEU A 927 10.22 19.73 16.63
CA LEU A 927 10.29 20.29 17.99
C LEU A 927 9.01 19.98 18.77
N LEU A 928 7.82 20.06 18.16
CA LEU A 928 6.54 19.70 18.79
C LEU A 928 6.48 18.22 19.21
N SER A 929 7.03 17.29 18.43
CA SER A 929 7.09 15.87 18.80
C SER A 929 8.11 15.63 19.91
N SER A 930 9.29 16.27 19.83
CA SER A 930 10.31 16.26 20.89
C SER A 930 9.76 16.85 22.21
N LEU A 931 8.93 17.90 22.13
CA LEU A 931 8.17 18.45 23.27
C LEU A 931 7.09 17.49 23.77
N THR A 932 6.35 16.84 22.87
CA THR A 932 5.31 15.86 23.22
C THR A 932 5.90 14.65 23.94
N GLU A 933 7.06 14.17 23.49
CA GLU A 933 7.82 13.12 24.15
C GLU A 933 8.31 13.56 25.53
N SER A 934 8.77 14.81 25.70
CA SER A 934 9.15 15.35 27.02
C SER A 934 7.98 15.38 28.02
N PHE A 935 6.74 15.57 27.56
CA PHE A 935 5.55 15.53 28.43
C PHE A 935 5.25 14.11 28.94
N SER A 936 5.68 13.05 28.23
CA SER A 936 5.46 11.65 28.65
C SER A 936 6.18 11.30 29.96
N GLY A 937 7.21 12.07 30.36
CA GLY A 937 7.92 11.88 31.62
C GLY A 937 7.06 12.03 32.89
N PHE A 938 5.87 12.62 32.79
CA PHE A 938 4.92 12.67 33.90
C PHE A 938 4.18 11.34 34.14
N ASP A 939 4.04 10.48 33.12
CA ASP A 939 3.53 9.10 33.31
C ASP A 939 4.53 8.28 34.14
N ALA A 940 5.84 8.56 34.01
CA ALA A 940 6.88 7.95 34.84
C ALA A 940 6.90 8.46 36.30
N ILE A 941 5.91 9.27 36.72
CA ILE A 941 5.61 9.61 38.12
C ILE A 941 4.47 8.73 38.67
N ASP A 942 3.55 8.27 37.82
CA ASP A 942 2.45 7.36 38.18
C ASP A 942 2.96 5.93 38.47
N SER A 943 3.90 5.45 37.63
CA SER A 943 4.50 4.11 37.75
C SER A 943 5.20 3.84 39.08
N ASN A 944 5.53 4.88 39.85
CA ASN A 944 6.01 4.76 41.23
C ASN A 944 5.00 5.40 42.21
N ALA A 945 4.20 4.55 42.86
CA ALA A 945 3.17 4.97 43.83
C ALA A 945 3.72 5.92 44.93
N TYR A 946 5.00 5.83 45.29
CA TYR A 946 5.62 6.63 46.32
C TYR A 946 6.16 7.97 45.77
N ALA A 947 6.36 8.11 44.47
CA ALA A 947 6.51 9.40 43.80
C ALA A 947 5.19 10.20 43.84
N LEU A 948 4.03 9.54 43.79
CA LEU A 948 2.71 10.13 44.09
C LEU A 948 2.44 10.36 45.60
N ALA A 949 3.36 9.95 46.48
CA ALA A 949 3.19 9.87 47.93
C ALA A 949 1.98 9.00 48.37
N ASP A 950 1.65 7.95 47.61
CA ASP A 950 0.46 7.12 47.84
C ASP A 950 0.61 6.15 49.03
N TYR A 951 0.36 6.70 50.21
CA TYR A 951 0.44 6.02 51.49
C TYR A 951 -0.62 4.92 51.69
N SER A 952 -1.60 4.75 50.79
CA SER A 952 -2.60 3.65 50.90
C SER A 952 -2.01 2.28 50.60
N ARG A 953 -0.94 2.24 49.78
CA ARG A 953 -0.25 1.01 49.32
C ARG A 953 0.83 0.52 50.28
N ILE A 954 0.97 1.19 51.43
CA ILE A 954 1.85 0.76 52.52
C ILE A 954 1.11 -0.27 53.37
N ASP A 955 1.85 -1.32 53.73
CA ASP A 955 1.29 -2.52 54.32
C ASP A 955 1.53 -2.54 55.84
N PHE A 956 0.54 -2.10 56.61
CA PHE A 956 0.60 -1.95 58.07
C PHE A 956 0.34 -3.27 58.83
N ARG A 957 0.76 -4.41 58.28
CA ARG A 957 0.68 -5.71 58.97
C ARG A 957 1.41 -5.66 60.31
N ASN A 958 0.89 -6.41 61.29
CA ASN A 958 1.38 -6.51 62.67
C ASN A 958 1.28 -5.25 63.57
N THR A 959 0.71 -4.12 63.11
CA THR A 959 0.54 -2.89 63.91
C THR A 959 -0.32 -2.99 65.19
N PHE A 960 -0.90 -4.16 65.50
CA PHE A 960 -1.80 -4.36 66.66
C PHE A 960 -1.74 -5.75 67.31
N VAL A 961 -1.15 -6.75 66.66
CA VAL A 961 -1.38 -8.17 66.99
C VAL A 961 -0.07 -8.85 67.35
N GLU A 962 -0.02 -9.47 68.52
CA GLU A 962 1.02 -10.44 68.86
C GLU A 962 0.74 -11.76 68.16
N ALA A 963 1.74 -12.32 67.49
CA ALA A 963 1.64 -13.68 66.99
C ALA A 963 1.71 -14.68 68.16
N LYS A 964 0.55 -14.99 68.77
CA LYS A 964 0.41 -16.15 69.66
C LYS A 964 0.77 -17.40 68.85
N SER A 965 1.97 -17.91 69.03
CA SER A 965 2.58 -19.03 68.31
C SER A 965 2.03 -20.40 68.70
N THR A 966 0.83 -20.45 69.30
CA THR A 966 0.22 -21.63 69.89
C THR A 966 -1.24 -21.78 69.49
N LEU A 967 -1.50 -22.73 68.59
CA LEU A 967 -2.77 -23.44 68.55
C LEU A 967 -2.97 -24.15 69.90
N PRO A 968 -4.06 -23.90 70.66
CA PRO A 968 -4.33 -24.65 71.87
C PRO A 968 -4.63 -26.11 71.53
N SER A 969 -3.87 -27.05 72.11
CA SER A 969 -4.03 -28.49 71.86
C SER A 969 -5.32 -29.09 72.42
N HIS A 970 -6.10 -28.33 73.20
CA HIS A 970 -7.38 -28.76 73.77
C HIS A 970 -8.48 -27.70 73.61
N LEU A 971 -9.59 -28.13 73.00
CA LEU A 971 -10.75 -27.29 72.68
C LEU A 971 -11.70 -27.14 73.88
N ASN A 972 -11.30 -26.35 74.89
CA ASN A 972 -12.13 -26.14 76.07
C ASN A 972 -13.29 -25.16 75.79
N ARG A 973 -14.53 -25.68 75.77
CA ARG A 973 -15.78 -24.91 75.59
C ARG A 973 -16.14 -24.05 76.83
N GLN A 974 -15.31 -23.09 77.23
CA GLN A 974 -15.72 -22.05 78.20
C GLN A 974 -14.83 -20.79 78.23
N THR A 975 -14.66 -20.16 77.07
CA THR A 975 -14.16 -18.77 76.97
C THR A 975 -15.13 -17.93 76.15
N GLN A 976 -15.51 -16.76 76.65
CA GLN A 976 -16.25 -15.77 75.85
C GLN A 976 -15.36 -15.32 74.67
N PRO A 977 -15.88 -15.25 73.43
CA PRO A 977 -15.08 -14.82 72.26
C PRO A 977 -14.37 -13.48 72.48
N SER A 978 -15.04 -12.56 73.18
CA SER A 978 -14.51 -11.25 73.63
C SER A 978 -13.17 -11.27 74.37
N LYS A 979 -12.74 -12.41 74.94
CA LYS A 979 -11.45 -12.57 75.65
C LYS A 979 -10.39 -13.34 74.86
N LEU A 980 -10.65 -13.73 73.61
CA LEU A 980 -9.65 -14.34 72.73
C LEU A 980 -8.90 -13.31 71.87
N TYR A 981 -9.44 -12.10 71.69
CA TYR A 981 -8.77 -11.05 70.94
C TYR A 981 -7.56 -10.53 71.69
N ALA A 982 -6.40 -10.51 71.01
CA ALA A 982 -5.25 -9.76 71.46
C ALA A 982 -5.54 -8.26 71.27
N ALA A 983 -6.03 -7.63 72.33
CA ALA A 983 -5.99 -6.19 72.49
C ALA A 983 -4.58 -5.66 72.19
N GLY A 984 -4.49 -4.55 71.45
CA GLY A 984 -3.19 -3.93 71.15
C GLY A 984 -2.50 -3.45 72.41
N GLN A 985 -1.48 -4.19 72.89
CA GLN A 985 -0.74 -3.79 74.10
C GLN A 985 -0.15 -2.39 73.89
N ALA A 986 -0.63 -1.44 74.71
CA ALA A 986 -0.18 -0.07 74.71
C ALA A 986 1.34 -0.01 74.97
N GLY A 987 2.04 0.91 74.30
CA GLY A 987 3.48 1.11 74.48
C GLY A 987 4.38 0.40 73.46
N ARG A 988 3.84 -0.53 72.65
CA ARG A 988 4.64 -1.25 71.63
C ARG A 988 5.11 -0.33 70.49
N ILE A 989 6.34 -0.56 70.04
CA ILE A 989 6.92 0.11 68.86
C ILE A 989 7.10 -0.92 67.74
N PHE A 990 6.58 -0.60 66.56
CA PHE A 990 6.73 -1.35 65.31
C PHE A 990 7.74 -0.64 64.42
N VAL A 991 8.69 -1.37 63.84
CA VAL A 991 9.63 -0.87 62.83
C VAL A 991 9.66 -1.84 61.65
N ARG A 992 9.36 -1.34 60.44
CA ARG A 992 9.45 -2.13 59.20
C ARG A 992 10.25 -1.41 58.14
N THR A 993 11.35 -2.03 57.71
CA THR A 993 12.02 -1.66 56.47
C THR A 993 11.39 -2.41 55.28
N LYS A 994 11.37 -1.76 54.11
CA LYS A 994 10.88 -2.38 52.88
C LYS A 994 11.71 -1.90 51.69
N ALA A 995 12.19 -2.83 50.88
CA ALA A 995 12.79 -2.57 49.57
C ALA A 995 11.80 -3.03 48.48
N THR A 996 11.56 -2.20 47.48
CA THR A 996 10.57 -2.46 46.42
C THR A 996 11.18 -2.15 45.06
N VAL A 997 11.05 -3.07 44.11
CA VAL A 997 11.50 -2.90 42.72
C VAL A 997 10.26 -2.85 41.83
N ASP A 998 10.04 -1.69 41.21
CA ASP A 998 8.93 -1.43 40.29
C ASP A 998 9.41 -1.44 38.83
N ALA A 999 8.60 -2.02 37.95
CA ALA A 999 8.81 -2.11 36.52
C ALA A 999 7.53 -1.78 35.73
N GLU A 1000 7.55 -0.65 35.01
CA GLU A 1000 6.53 -0.28 34.02
C GLU A 1000 7.22 0.05 32.71
N LYS A 1001 6.75 -0.49 31.57
CA LYS A 1001 7.41 -0.36 30.26
C LYS A 1001 8.93 -0.61 30.37
N GLN A 1002 9.76 0.39 30.05
CA GLN A 1002 11.22 0.34 30.17
C GLN A 1002 11.76 0.97 31.48
N ASP A 1003 10.91 1.65 32.25
CA ASP A 1003 11.30 2.32 33.50
C ASP A 1003 11.50 1.31 34.63
N ARG A 1004 12.54 1.52 35.43
CA ARG A 1004 12.87 0.67 36.59
C ARG A 1004 13.22 1.56 37.77
N SER A 1005 12.65 1.29 38.95
CA SER A 1005 13.06 2.00 40.18
C SER A 1005 13.20 1.07 41.36
N LEU A 1006 14.17 1.38 42.23
CA LEU A 1006 14.34 0.79 43.55
C LEU A 1006 13.93 1.83 44.59
N LEU A 1007 12.89 1.51 45.35
CA LEU A 1007 12.41 2.26 46.49
C LEU A 1007 12.87 1.59 47.80
N THR A 1008 13.35 2.39 48.75
CA THR A 1008 13.53 1.99 50.14
C THR A 1008 12.59 2.77 51.05
N GLN A 1009 12.11 2.10 52.09
CA GLN A 1009 11.18 2.65 53.07
C GLN A 1009 11.56 2.24 54.49
N LEU A 1010 11.39 3.15 55.44
CA LEU A 1010 11.40 2.90 56.88
C LEU A 1010 10.07 3.35 57.49
N ASN A 1011 9.30 2.41 58.01
CA ASN A 1011 8.07 2.67 58.75
C ASN A 1011 8.33 2.56 60.25
N ILE A 1012 7.77 3.47 61.04
CA ILE A 1012 7.80 3.44 62.51
C ILE A 1012 6.36 3.65 63.01
N GLY A 1013 5.89 2.79 63.90
CA GLY A 1013 4.53 2.84 64.47
C GLY A 1013 4.53 2.67 65.98
N TYR A 1014 3.54 3.26 66.64
CA TYR A 1014 3.35 3.21 68.08
C TYR A 1014 1.90 2.88 68.43
N VAL A 1015 1.71 1.86 69.28
CA VAL A 1015 0.39 1.45 69.78
C VAL A 1015 0.05 2.28 71.00
N MET A 1016 -0.85 3.24 70.84
CA MET A 1016 -1.27 4.15 71.92
C MET A 1016 -2.16 3.44 72.94
N ASN A 1017 -3.07 2.59 72.45
CA ASN A 1017 -3.97 1.76 73.27
C ASN A 1017 -4.52 0.58 72.45
N GLU A 1018 -5.34 -0.23 73.09
CA GLU A 1018 -5.93 -1.47 72.54
C GLU A 1018 -6.59 -1.32 71.18
N ASN A 1019 -7.17 -0.14 70.92
CA ASN A 1019 -7.95 0.19 69.73
C ASN A 1019 -7.30 1.25 68.83
N PHE A 1020 -6.18 1.88 69.21
CA PHE A 1020 -5.59 2.99 68.45
C PHE A 1020 -4.06 2.96 68.36
N ALA A 1021 -3.54 3.13 67.15
CA ALA A 1021 -2.12 3.26 66.85
C ALA A 1021 -1.89 4.40 65.85
N LEU A 1022 -0.74 5.07 65.98
CA LEU A 1022 -0.27 6.06 65.01
C LEU A 1022 1.09 5.63 64.46
N GLY A 1023 1.54 6.26 63.38
CA GLY A 1023 2.93 6.13 62.96
C GLY A 1023 3.32 7.06 61.83
N THR A 1024 4.59 6.94 61.46
CA THR A 1024 5.26 7.70 60.40
C THR A 1024 6.00 6.74 59.47
N ALA A 1025 6.29 7.16 58.24
CA ALA A 1025 7.27 6.50 57.40
C ALA A 1025 8.05 7.49 56.56
N LEU A 1026 9.34 7.18 56.41
CA LEU A 1026 10.26 7.82 55.49
C LEU A 1026 10.38 6.94 54.24
N PHE A 1027 10.34 7.54 53.06
CA PHE A 1027 10.46 6.83 51.80
C PHE A 1027 11.38 7.58 50.82
N HIS A 1028 12.28 6.82 50.20
CA HIS A 1028 13.40 7.31 49.41
C HIS A 1028 13.64 6.35 48.23
N THR A 1029 14.06 6.86 47.08
CA THR A 1029 14.26 6.07 45.86
C THR A 1029 15.71 6.19 45.41
N PRO A 1030 16.65 5.40 45.99
CA PRO A 1030 18.09 5.53 45.75
C PRO A 1030 18.50 5.20 44.31
N TYR A 1031 17.63 4.56 43.52
CA TYR A 1031 17.87 4.32 42.11
C TYR A 1031 16.58 4.44 41.30
N SER A 1032 16.64 5.19 40.20
CA SER A 1032 15.61 5.21 39.18
C SER A 1032 16.28 5.34 37.82
N LYS A 1033 15.98 4.39 36.93
CA LYS A 1033 16.28 4.44 35.50
C LYS A 1033 14.98 4.70 34.77
N GLN A 1034 14.81 5.92 34.31
CA GLN A 1034 13.67 6.38 33.52
C GLN A 1034 14.10 6.55 32.07
N VAL A 1035 13.18 6.31 31.14
CA VAL A 1035 13.36 6.51 29.70
C VAL A 1035 12.68 7.83 29.28
N ASN A 1036 12.91 8.30 28.05
CA ASN A 1036 12.45 9.60 27.54
C ASN A 1036 13.00 10.82 28.31
N GLY A 1037 14.24 10.74 28.79
CA GLY A 1037 15.03 11.89 29.27
C GLY A 1037 14.61 12.52 30.61
N TYR A 1038 13.53 12.06 31.23
CA TYR A 1038 13.10 12.52 32.55
C TYR A 1038 13.97 11.90 33.64
N LYS A 1039 14.89 12.67 34.25
CA LYS A 1039 15.91 12.15 35.19
C LYS A 1039 15.84 12.85 36.55
N ARG A 1040 15.50 12.11 37.62
CA ARG A 1040 15.67 12.62 39.00
C ARG A 1040 17.13 13.01 39.27
N THR A 1041 17.36 14.24 39.73
CA THR A 1041 18.71 14.76 40.04
C THR A 1041 19.01 14.91 41.53
N SER A 1042 17.97 15.06 42.36
CA SER A 1042 18.10 15.03 43.82
C SER A 1042 17.44 13.80 44.37
N ASP A 1043 18.02 13.24 45.43
CA ASP A 1043 17.33 12.26 46.27
C ASP A 1043 15.95 12.79 46.68
N ASN A 1044 14.93 11.94 46.60
CA ASN A 1044 13.64 12.22 47.21
C ASN A 1044 13.69 11.85 48.69
N LEU A 1045 13.14 12.72 49.53
CA LEU A 1045 12.74 12.39 50.88
C LEU A 1045 11.23 12.64 51.01
N GLY A 1046 10.48 11.55 51.00
CA GLY A 1046 9.05 11.56 51.30
C GLY A 1046 8.79 11.22 52.77
N ILE A 1047 7.78 11.86 53.34
CA ILE A 1047 7.34 11.67 54.72
C ILE A 1047 5.83 11.47 54.72
N GLY A 1048 5.34 10.49 55.46
CA GLY A 1048 3.91 10.32 55.66
C GLY A 1048 3.57 9.82 57.05
N LEU A 1049 2.30 10.00 57.41
CA LEU A 1049 1.70 9.71 58.70
C LEU A 1049 0.48 8.81 58.51
N TYR A 1050 0.19 8.01 59.53
CA TYR A 1050 -1.07 7.27 59.62
C TYR A 1050 -1.62 7.27 61.05
N ALA A 1051 -2.93 7.19 61.13
CA ALA A 1051 -3.69 6.86 62.32
C ALA A 1051 -4.59 5.67 61.98
N GLN A 1052 -4.52 4.60 62.76
CA GLN A 1052 -5.34 3.42 62.58
C GLN A 1052 -6.09 3.11 63.87
N TRP A 1053 -7.42 3.13 63.76
CA TRP A 1053 -8.34 2.70 64.80
C TRP A 1053 -8.87 1.30 64.47
N LYS A 1054 -9.08 0.47 65.48
CA LYS A 1054 -9.57 -0.92 65.38
C LYS A 1054 -10.59 -1.21 66.46
N GLN A 1055 -11.50 -2.13 66.17
CA GLN A 1055 -12.47 -2.65 67.14
C GLN A 1055 -12.76 -4.13 66.88
N ALA A 1056 -12.63 -4.95 67.92
CA ALA A 1056 -12.95 -6.36 67.86
C ALA A 1056 -14.47 -6.60 67.77
N VAL A 1057 -14.85 -7.68 67.07
CA VAL A 1057 -16.21 -8.19 66.91
C VAL A 1057 -16.19 -9.72 66.98
N GLU A 1058 -17.34 -10.36 67.21
CA GLU A 1058 -17.45 -11.78 67.60
C GLU A 1058 -16.76 -12.81 66.66
N ASN A 1059 -16.52 -12.47 65.39
CA ASN A 1059 -15.72 -13.28 64.47
C ASN A 1059 -14.57 -12.52 63.78
N GLY A 1060 -13.98 -11.49 64.43
CA GLY A 1060 -12.79 -10.81 63.91
C GLY A 1060 -12.64 -9.36 64.39
N HIS A 1061 -12.32 -8.44 63.47
CA HIS A 1061 -12.23 -7.00 63.78
C HIS A 1061 -12.57 -6.12 62.58
N TRP A 1062 -13.16 -4.96 62.84
CA TRP A 1062 -13.22 -3.86 61.88
C TRP A 1062 -12.17 -2.79 62.20
N TYR A 1063 -11.84 -1.98 61.21
CA TYR A 1063 -10.82 -0.94 61.30
C TYR A 1063 -11.14 0.28 60.44
N LEU A 1064 -10.64 1.43 60.89
CA LEU A 1064 -10.63 2.69 60.16
C LEU A 1064 -9.18 3.19 60.13
N ARG A 1065 -8.64 3.48 58.95
CA ARG A 1065 -7.27 3.98 58.77
C ARG A 1065 -7.31 5.30 58.00
N ALA A 1066 -6.85 6.37 58.64
CA ALA A 1066 -6.51 7.62 57.98
C ALA A 1066 -5.01 7.62 57.66
N THR A 1067 -4.65 8.05 56.46
CA THR A 1067 -3.26 8.25 56.03
C THR A 1067 -3.09 9.61 55.36
N GLY A 1068 -1.90 10.20 55.47
CA GLY A 1068 -1.55 11.44 54.80
C GLY A 1068 -0.05 11.55 54.59
N ALA A 1069 0.40 11.85 53.38
CA ALA A 1069 1.81 11.87 53.04
C ALA A 1069 2.17 12.93 52.01
N VAL A 1070 3.44 13.33 52.01
CA VAL A 1070 4.03 14.34 51.13
C VAL A 1070 5.39 13.88 50.63
N ASN A 1071 5.77 14.30 49.42
CA ASN A 1071 7.08 14.03 48.82
C ASN A 1071 7.53 15.23 47.98
N ARG A 1072 8.84 15.47 47.89
CA ARG A 1072 9.45 16.51 47.05
C ARG A 1072 10.80 16.03 46.51
N TYR A 1073 11.08 16.36 45.24
CA TYR A 1073 12.35 16.06 44.58
C TYR A 1073 12.60 16.99 43.38
N GLN A 1074 13.86 17.09 42.96
CA GLN A 1074 14.27 17.76 41.73
C GLN A 1074 14.42 16.76 40.57
N VAL A 1075 14.11 17.23 39.36
CA VAL A 1075 14.25 16.50 38.11
C VAL A 1075 14.96 17.39 37.08
N GLU A 1076 15.91 16.83 36.35
CA GLU A 1076 16.40 17.34 35.07
C GLU A 1076 15.63 16.62 33.96
N ILE A 1077 14.90 17.37 33.15
CA ILE A 1077 14.16 16.84 32.00
C ILE A 1077 15.01 17.15 30.77
N GLU A 1078 15.39 16.08 30.05
CA GLU A 1078 16.25 16.15 28.88
C GLU A 1078 15.46 15.87 27.61
N ARG A 1079 15.13 16.94 26.87
CA ARG A 1079 14.50 16.85 25.56
C ARG A 1079 15.51 16.30 24.56
N GLN A 1080 15.24 15.10 24.05
CA GLN A 1080 16.15 14.36 23.16
C GLN A 1080 16.29 15.07 21.80
N ALA A 1081 17.51 15.06 21.25
CA ALA A 1081 17.74 15.46 19.86
C ALA A 1081 17.22 14.36 18.92
N ILE A 1082 16.22 14.71 18.11
CA ILE A 1082 15.89 13.99 16.88
C ILE A 1082 16.49 14.75 15.69
N GLU A 1083 16.60 14.10 14.53
CA GLU A 1083 17.24 14.65 13.33
C GLU A 1083 16.78 16.09 13.02
N GLY A 1084 17.70 17.05 12.92
CA GLY A 1084 17.38 18.46 12.68
C GLY A 1084 16.83 19.23 13.89
N THR A 1085 16.93 18.69 15.11
CA THR A 1085 16.66 19.40 16.38
C THR A 1085 17.85 19.27 17.34
N GLU A 1086 17.95 20.18 18.31
CA GLU A 1086 18.99 20.17 19.34
C GLU A 1086 18.53 19.51 20.64
N GLN A 1087 19.47 18.89 21.36
CA GLN A 1087 19.26 18.26 22.66
C GLN A 1087 19.24 19.35 23.74
N ALA A 1088 18.18 19.40 24.55
CA ALA A 1088 18.02 20.42 25.58
C ALA A 1088 17.84 19.82 26.97
N LYS A 1089 18.19 20.58 28.01
CA LYS A 1089 18.01 20.20 29.42
C LYS A 1089 17.32 21.33 30.17
N GLY A 1090 16.42 21.00 31.08
CA GLY A 1090 15.81 21.96 32.00
C GLY A 1090 15.56 21.33 33.37
N LYS A 1091 15.63 22.13 34.45
CA LYS A 1091 15.50 21.63 35.84
C LYS A 1091 14.22 22.12 36.50
N THR A 1092 13.47 21.21 37.10
CA THR A 1092 12.22 21.52 37.80
C THR A 1092 12.12 20.83 39.17
N ASN A 1093 11.24 21.35 40.03
CA ASN A 1093 10.87 20.75 41.29
C ASN A 1093 9.49 20.09 41.15
N VAL A 1094 9.36 18.85 41.61
CA VAL A 1094 8.08 18.15 41.75
C VAL A 1094 7.74 18.00 43.23
N SER A 1095 6.46 18.17 43.55
CA SER A 1095 5.90 17.89 44.87
C SER A 1095 4.59 17.11 44.73
N SER A 1096 4.37 16.15 45.61
CA SER A 1096 3.15 15.35 45.65
C SER A 1096 2.62 15.24 47.08
N GLN A 1097 1.31 15.07 47.19
CA GLN A 1097 0.60 14.87 48.44
C GLN A 1097 -0.56 13.87 48.22
N SER A 1098 -0.73 12.92 49.13
CA SER A 1098 -1.85 11.98 49.12
C SER A 1098 -2.47 11.88 50.52
N VAL A 1099 -3.79 11.72 50.58
CA VAL A 1099 -4.57 11.54 51.81
C VAL A 1099 -5.62 10.46 51.55
N ALA A 1100 -5.71 9.44 52.39
CA ALA A 1100 -6.71 8.40 52.25
C ALA A 1100 -7.42 8.07 53.57
N LEU A 1101 -8.68 7.65 53.47
CA LEU A 1101 -9.49 7.12 54.56
C LEU A 1101 -10.05 5.77 54.14
N LEU A 1102 -9.58 4.70 54.77
CA LEU A 1102 -9.96 3.31 54.50
C LEU A 1102 -10.77 2.75 55.67
N ALA A 1103 -11.91 2.12 55.38
CA ALA A 1103 -12.71 1.36 56.33
C ALA A 1103 -12.77 -0.11 55.88
N GLY A 1104 -12.54 -1.05 56.80
CA GLY A 1104 -12.54 -2.47 56.44
C GLY A 1104 -12.85 -3.40 57.60
N ALA A 1105 -13.17 -4.64 57.26
CA ALA A 1105 -13.45 -5.71 58.21
C ALA A 1105 -12.65 -6.97 57.83
N ASN A 1106 -12.05 -7.61 58.84
CA ASN A 1106 -11.36 -8.90 58.72
C ASN A 1106 -12.10 -9.92 59.59
N ALA A 1107 -12.47 -11.06 59.01
CA ALA A 1107 -13.08 -12.20 59.69
C ALA A 1107 -12.14 -13.39 59.74
N HIS A 1108 -12.30 -14.28 60.73
CA HIS A 1108 -11.57 -15.54 60.77
C HIS A 1108 -12.10 -16.53 59.72
N ILE A 1109 -11.22 -17.35 59.16
CA ILE A 1109 -11.57 -18.44 58.22
C ILE A 1109 -11.18 -19.81 58.79
N LEU A 1110 -11.85 -20.87 58.32
CA LEU A 1110 -11.77 -22.23 58.85
C LEU A 1110 -10.34 -22.84 58.89
N SER A 1111 -9.41 -22.32 58.09
CA SER A 1111 -7.99 -22.70 58.08
C SER A 1111 -7.16 -22.06 59.22
N GLY A 1112 -7.78 -21.35 60.16
CA GLY A 1112 -7.08 -20.59 61.20
C GLY A 1112 -6.48 -19.25 60.71
N GLY A 1113 -6.75 -18.90 59.45
CA GLY A 1113 -6.36 -17.62 58.86
C GLY A 1113 -7.40 -16.50 59.05
N HIS A 1114 -7.24 -15.45 58.25
CA HIS A 1114 -8.19 -14.35 58.14
C HIS A 1114 -8.51 -14.05 56.68
N ALA A 1115 -9.72 -13.57 56.40
CA ALA A 1115 -10.12 -12.96 55.13
C ALA A 1115 -10.80 -11.62 55.42
N GLY A 1116 -10.57 -10.61 54.58
CA GLY A 1116 -11.03 -9.27 54.81
C GLY A 1116 -11.37 -8.49 53.55
N LEU A 1117 -12.31 -7.58 53.70
CA LEU A 1117 -12.79 -6.65 52.69
C LEU A 1117 -12.63 -5.22 53.23
N TYR A 1118 -12.18 -4.30 52.38
CA TYR A 1118 -12.10 -2.88 52.71
C TYR A 1118 -12.53 -2.01 51.54
N THR A 1119 -12.98 -0.81 51.87
CA THR A 1119 -13.30 0.26 50.94
C THR A 1119 -12.76 1.58 51.50
N GLY A 1120 -12.78 2.65 50.71
CA GLY A 1120 -12.33 3.95 51.20
C GLY A 1120 -12.31 5.03 50.13
N LEU A 1121 -11.85 6.20 50.53
CA LEU A 1121 -11.65 7.36 49.67
C LEU A 1121 -10.19 7.79 49.71
N LYS A 1122 -9.60 8.08 48.55
CA LYS A 1122 -8.23 8.63 48.42
C LYS A 1122 -8.26 9.91 47.59
N TYR A 1123 -7.60 10.96 48.09
CA TYR A 1123 -7.30 12.20 47.39
C TYR A 1123 -5.79 12.29 47.12
N THR A 1124 -5.40 12.64 45.90
CA THR A 1124 -3.99 12.83 45.54
C THR A 1124 -3.84 14.11 44.71
N GLU A 1125 -2.83 14.93 45.01
CA GLU A 1125 -2.47 16.12 44.24
C GLU A 1125 -0.96 16.12 43.95
N VAL A 1126 -0.59 16.35 42.69
CA VAL A 1126 0.81 16.48 42.25
C VAL A 1126 0.98 17.85 41.60
N LYS A 1127 2.08 18.52 41.89
CA LYS A 1127 2.49 19.80 41.29
C LYS A 1127 3.91 19.70 40.77
N GLN A 1128 4.14 20.15 39.55
CA GLN A 1128 5.47 20.38 38.98
C GLN A 1128 5.61 21.86 38.67
N HIS A 1129 6.74 22.45 39.03
CA HIS A 1129 7.02 23.85 38.73
C HIS A 1129 7.29 24.05 37.23
N GLY A 1130 6.97 25.24 36.72
CA GLY A 1130 7.43 25.66 35.40
C GLY A 1130 8.95 25.79 35.38
N TYR A 1131 9.54 25.60 34.20
CA TYR A 1131 10.98 25.64 33.98
C TYR A 1131 11.29 26.06 32.54
N GLN A 1132 12.53 26.41 32.24
CA GLN A 1132 12.99 26.71 30.89
C GLN A 1132 14.17 25.80 30.55
N GLU A 1133 14.35 25.52 29.26
CA GLU A 1133 15.53 24.82 28.74
C GLU A 1133 16.77 25.72 28.73
N GLU A 1134 17.93 25.13 29.05
CA GLU A 1134 19.23 25.78 29.14
C GLU A 1134 20.18 25.26 28.05
N SER A 1135 21.18 26.08 27.67
CA SER A 1135 22.30 25.71 26.77
C SER A 1135 21.93 25.32 25.33
N VAL A 1136 20.86 25.90 24.78
CA VAL A 1136 20.35 25.64 23.42
C VAL A 1136 19.96 26.93 22.68
N ALA A 1137 19.89 26.89 21.35
CA ALA A 1137 19.56 28.04 20.50
C ALA A 1137 18.06 28.39 20.50
N PHE A 1138 17.18 27.39 20.65
CA PHE A 1138 15.72 27.53 20.72
C PHE A 1138 15.18 26.96 22.06
N PRO A 1139 15.46 27.63 23.20
CA PRO A 1139 15.08 27.15 24.54
C PRO A 1139 13.57 27.22 24.76
N VAL A 1140 12.94 26.09 25.04
CA VAL A 1140 11.48 26.03 25.31
C VAL A 1140 11.16 26.32 26.78
N SER A 1141 10.11 27.10 27.01
CA SER A 1141 9.59 27.45 28.34
C SER A 1141 8.34 26.64 28.68
N TYR A 1142 8.32 25.99 29.84
CA TYR A 1142 7.26 25.09 30.29
C TYR A 1142 6.52 25.72 31.49
N ALA A 1143 5.19 25.72 31.45
CA ALA A 1143 4.34 26.26 32.51
C ALA A 1143 4.24 25.31 33.73
N PRO A 1144 3.85 25.81 34.92
CA PRO A 1144 3.56 24.96 36.08
C PRO A 1144 2.40 24.00 35.82
N LEU A 1145 2.61 22.73 36.14
CA LEU A 1145 1.67 21.63 35.89
C LEU A 1145 1.05 21.14 37.20
N LYS A 1146 -0.23 20.75 37.14
CA LYS A 1146 -0.98 20.31 38.31
C LYS A 1146 -1.99 19.20 37.97
N PHE A 1147 -1.91 18.11 38.71
CA PHE A 1147 -2.81 16.95 38.63
C PHE A 1147 -3.59 16.79 39.96
N ARG A 1148 -4.88 16.41 39.88
CA ARG A 1148 -5.72 16.08 41.05
C ARG A 1148 -6.55 14.83 40.82
N HIS A 1149 -6.57 13.97 41.84
CA HIS A 1149 -7.31 12.72 41.87
C HIS A 1149 -8.20 12.63 43.12
N THR A 1150 -9.36 12.03 42.98
CA THR A 1150 -10.22 11.61 44.09
C THR A 1150 -10.92 10.32 43.69
N ALA A 1151 -10.66 9.23 44.40
CA ALA A 1151 -11.15 7.90 44.03
C ALA A 1151 -11.77 7.15 45.21
N ALA A 1152 -12.75 6.31 44.87
CA ALA A 1152 -13.19 5.22 45.71
C ALA A 1152 -12.26 4.02 45.54
N MET A 1153 -11.96 3.34 46.64
CA MET A 1153 -11.16 2.11 46.67
C MET A 1153 -12.05 0.94 47.12
N LEU A 1154 -11.78 -0.25 46.61
CA LEU A 1154 -12.36 -1.52 47.06
C LEU A 1154 -11.27 -2.59 46.98
N GLY A 1155 -11.06 -3.35 48.05
CA GLY A 1155 -10.03 -4.38 48.05
C GLY A 1155 -10.34 -5.56 48.98
N ILE A 1156 -9.81 -6.71 48.57
CA ILE A 1156 -9.89 -8.00 49.26
C ILE A 1156 -8.48 -8.38 49.69
N THR A 1157 -8.33 -8.85 50.92
CA THR A 1157 -7.06 -9.35 51.47
C THR A 1157 -7.32 -10.63 52.25
N THR A 1158 -6.40 -11.60 52.16
CA THR A 1158 -6.45 -12.78 53.03
C THR A 1158 -5.08 -13.04 53.65
N SER A 1159 -5.06 -13.82 54.73
CA SER A 1159 -3.85 -14.27 55.42
C SER A 1159 -4.06 -15.71 55.84
N ILE A 1160 -3.47 -16.64 55.11
CA ILE A 1160 -3.64 -18.09 55.25
C ILE A 1160 -2.35 -18.67 55.87
N PRO A 1161 -2.40 -19.33 57.04
CA PRO A 1161 -1.25 -20.06 57.56
C PRO A 1161 -0.98 -21.28 56.68
N LEU A 1162 0.26 -21.40 56.18
CA LEU A 1162 0.77 -22.62 55.56
C LEU A 1162 1.48 -23.50 56.59
N THR A 1163 2.14 -22.88 57.57
CA THR A 1163 2.69 -23.52 58.77
C THR A 1163 2.56 -22.57 59.97
N ASN A 1164 3.03 -22.98 61.15
CA ASN A 1164 3.10 -22.11 62.34
C ASN A 1164 4.04 -20.89 62.17
N GLN A 1165 4.84 -20.83 61.09
CA GLN A 1165 5.78 -19.74 60.81
C GLN A 1165 5.59 -19.13 59.41
N LEU A 1166 5.07 -19.88 58.43
CA LEU A 1166 4.89 -19.44 57.05
C LEU A 1166 3.43 -19.11 56.74
N PHE A 1167 3.18 -17.95 56.14
CA PHE A 1167 1.86 -17.45 55.76
C PHE A 1167 1.84 -17.05 54.29
N TRP A 1168 0.74 -17.34 53.59
CA TRP A 1168 0.43 -16.83 52.26
C TRP A 1168 -0.69 -15.80 52.34
N GLU A 1169 -0.47 -14.61 51.76
CA GLU A 1169 -1.35 -13.46 51.92
C GLU A 1169 -1.60 -12.77 50.56
N PRO A 1170 -2.50 -13.32 49.72
CA PRO A 1170 -2.92 -12.68 48.49
C PRO A 1170 -3.87 -11.49 48.77
N LYS A 1171 -3.71 -10.44 47.97
CA LYS A 1171 -4.48 -9.19 48.05
C LYS A 1171 -4.79 -8.67 46.65
N ALA A 1172 -6.03 -8.27 46.43
CA ALA A 1172 -6.49 -7.62 45.20
C ALA A 1172 -7.19 -6.29 45.54
N GLU A 1173 -6.94 -5.25 44.77
CA GLU A 1173 -7.47 -3.89 44.96
C GLU A 1173 -7.95 -3.32 43.64
N ILE A 1174 -9.02 -2.53 43.69
CA ILE A 1174 -9.60 -1.78 42.59
C ILE A 1174 -9.78 -0.34 43.06
N GLU A 1175 -9.42 0.62 42.21
CA GLU A 1175 -9.54 2.05 42.47
C GLU A 1175 -10.30 2.73 41.32
N TYR A 1176 -11.36 3.47 41.64
CA TYR A 1176 -12.22 4.15 40.68
C TYR A 1176 -12.33 5.65 40.96
N ALA A 1177 -11.90 6.47 39.99
CA ALA A 1177 -11.88 7.92 40.08
C ALA A 1177 -13.29 8.55 40.06
N LEU A 1178 -13.70 9.06 41.22
CA LEU A 1178 -14.92 9.86 41.40
C LEU A 1178 -14.75 11.27 40.84
N SER A 1179 -13.56 11.86 41.02
CA SER A 1179 -13.16 13.14 40.43
C SER A 1179 -11.71 13.04 39.95
N LEU A 1180 -11.51 13.37 38.67
CA LEU A 1180 -10.23 13.31 38.01
C LEU A 1180 -10.01 14.63 37.26
N LYS A 1181 -9.00 15.40 37.66
CA LYS A 1181 -8.55 16.60 36.93
C LYS A 1181 -7.16 16.31 36.38
N ASN A 1182 -7.13 15.91 35.12
CA ASN A 1182 -5.92 15.58 34.39
C ASN A 1182 -4.98 16.78 34.32
N PRO A 1183 -3.65 16.54 34.30
CA PRO A 1183 -2.70 17.62 34.10
C PRO A 1183 -2.90 18.28 32.73
N HIS A 1184 -2.81 19.60 32.71
CA HIS A 1184 -2.69 20.38 31.48
C HIS A 1184 -1.23 20.78 31.33
N TYR A 1185 -0.60 20.32 30.24
CA TYR A 1185 0.74 20.71 29.83
C TYR A 1185 0.63 21.97 28.97
N HIS A 1186 1.48 22.95 29.23
CA HIS A 1186 1.62 24.12 28.38
C HIS A 1186 3.11 24.45 28.24
N ALA A 1187 3.61 24.46 27.01
CA ALA A 1187 4.95 24.89 26.67
C ALA A 1187 4.91 25.97 25.59
N LYS A 1188 5.95 26.81 25.53
CA LYS A 1188 6.05 27.91 24.57
C LYS A 1188 7.49 28.05 24.06
N ALA A 1189 7.63 28.13 22.75
CA ALA A 1189 8.90 28.38 22.06
C ALA A 1189 8.73 29.51 21.04
N ASP A 1190 9.73 30.38 20.93
CA ASP A 1190 9.72 31.44 19.93
C ASP A 1190 9.83 30.84 18.52
N GLY A 1191 9.06 31.40 17.58
CA GLY A 1191 8.90 30.84 16.24
C GLY A 1191 7.97 29.60 16.13
N ILE A 1192 7.42 29.09 17.25
CA ILE A 1192 6.44 27.98 17.25
C ILE A 1192 5.12 28.37 17.92
N GLY A 1193 5.16 29.15 19.00
CA GLY A 1193 3.97 29.59 19.74
C GLY A 1193 3.63 28.70 20.94
N ASP A 1194 2.34 28.67 21.30
CA ASP A 1194 1.81 28.00 22.50
C ASP A 1194 1.39 26.55 22.21
N VAL A 1195 2.10 25.58 22.78
CA VAL A 1195 1.76 24.14 22.75
C VAL A 1195 0.96 23.77 23.99
N LYS A 1196 -0.29 23.30 23.83
CA LYS A 1196 -1.19 22.95 24.94
C LYS A 1196 -1.70 21.52 24.79
N MET A 1197 -1.49 20.69 25.82
CA MET A 1197 -1.91 19.28 25.84
C MET A 1197 -2.57 18.92 27.18
N GLN A 1198 -3.33 17.83 27.21
CA GLN A 1198 -3.97 17.31 28.43
C GLN A 1198 -3.59 15.83 28.59
N GLY A 1199 -3.25 15.40 29.81
CA GLY A 1199 -3.00 13.98 30.10
C GLY A 1199 -4.27 13.14 29.95
N ASP A 1200 -4.13 11.89 29.53
CA ASP A 1200 -5.25 10.95 29.31
C ASP A 1200 -5.26 9.85 30.39
N PHE A 1201 -5.40 10.27 31.64
CA PHE A 1201 -5.44 9.36 32.77
C PHE A 1201 -6.76 8.59 32.86
N LYS A 1202 -6.67 7.30 33.18
CA LYS A 1202 -7.77 6.35 33.26
C LYS A 1202 -8.41 6.34 34.64
N ARG A 1203 -9.75 6.29 34.65
CA ARG A 1203 -10.55 6.33 35.89
C ARG A 1203 -10.48 5.05 36.70
N LEU A 1204 -10.32 3.90 36.06
CA LEU A 1204 -10.29 2.57 36.71
C LEU A 1204 -8.86 2.02 36.75
N ARG A 1205 -8.43 1.57 37.92
CA ARG A 1205 -7.21 0.79 38.15
C ARG A 1205 -7.51 -0.46 38.96
N GLY A 1206 -6.57 -1.39 38.95
CA GLY A 1206 -6.50 -2.43 39.96
C GLY A 1206 -5.09 -2.98 40.11
N ASP A 1207 -4.82 -3.61 41.25
CA ASP A 1207 -3.60 -4.35 41.53
C ASP A 1207 -3.90 -5.70 42.19
N ILE A 1208 -3.05 -6.68 41.91
CA ILE A 1208 -3.06 -8.01 42.51
C ILE A 1208 -1.65 -8.31 43.00
N SER A 1209 -1.55 -8.81 44.23
CA SER A 1209 -0.30 -9.10 44.93
C SER A 1209 -0.42 -10.40 45.71
N SER A 1210 0.71 -11.09 45.91
CA SER A 1210 0.76 -12.38 46.60
C SER A 1210 1.95 -12.42 47.55
N THR A 1211 1.76 -12.02 48.81
CA THR A 1211 2.83 -12.08 49.81
C THR A 1211 3.05 -13.50 50.31
N LEU A 1212 4.32 -13.88 50.49
CA LEU A 1212 4.74 -14.94 51.40
C LEU A 1212 5.47 -14.30 52.59
N ARG A 1213 4.97 -14.51 53.81
CA ARG A 1213 5.59 -14.03 55.06
C ARG A 1213 6.12 -15.19 55.88
N TYR A 1214 7.37 -15.08 56.32
CA TYR A 1214 7.99 -16.01 57.27
C TYR A 1214 8.29 -15.30 58.59
N ASN A 1215 7.72 -15.80 59.68
CA ASN A 1215 7.95 -15.31 61.04
C ASN A 1215 9.21 -15.96 61.61
N ILE A 1216 10.28 -15.17 61.73
CA ILE A 1216 11.58 -15.58 62.27
C ILE A 1216 11.50 -15.74 63.80
N SER A 1217 10.68 -14.92 64.45
CA SER A 1217 10.35 -15.04 65.88
C SER A 1217 8.94 -14.48 66.15
N ALA A 1218 8.47 -14.54 67.40
CA ALA A 1218 7.24 -13.85 67.82
C ALA A 1218 7.30 -12.32 67.67
N LYS A 1219 8.50 -11.74 67.52
CA LYS A 1219 8.76 -10.29 67.37
C LYS A 1219 9.33 -9.89 66.01
N SER A 1220 9.65 -10.82 65.11
CA SER A 1220 10.30 -10.49 63.83
C SER A 1220 9.85 -11.37 62.67
N SER A 1221 9.71 -10.77 61.48
CA SER A 1221 9.26 -11.44 60.27
C SER A 1221 9.88 -10.85 59.01
N ILE A 1222 10.15 -11.68 58.02
CA ILE A 1222 10.52 -11.29 56.65
C ILE A 1222 9.36 -11.61 55.70
N ASP A 1223 9.17 -10.80 54.67
CA ASP A 1223 8.14 -11.01 53.65
C ASP A 1223 8.65 -10.75 52.23
N LEU A 1224 8.12 -11.51 51.27
CA LEU A 1224 8.35 -11.35 49.84
C LEU A 1224 7.00 -11.20 49.15
N THR A 1225 6.81 -10.13 48.38
CA THR A 1225 5.55 -9.82 47.69
C THR A 1225 5.80 -9.47 46.22
N PRO A 1226 5.65 -10.42 45.27
CA PRO A 1226 5.36 -10.11 43.87
C PRO A 1226 3.98 -9.46 43.70
N TYR A 1227 3.84 -8.58 42.70
CA TYR A 1227 2.59 -7.93 42.32
C TYR A 1227 2.54 -7.49 40.85
N VAL A 1228 1.32 -7.26 40.36
CA VAL A 1228 1.00 -6.74 39.02
C VAL A 1228 -0.25 -5.84 39.10
N GLY A 1229 -0.33 -4.79 38.28
CA GLY A 1229 -1.48 -3.89 38.27
C GLY A 1229 -1.53 -2.96 37.06
N ARG A 1230 -2.43 -1.96 37.08
CA ARG A 1230 -2.50 -0.88 36.07
C ARG A 1230 -2.47 0.52 36.71
N GLY A 1231 -1.75 1.45 36.09
CA GLY A 1231 -1.54 2.85 36.55
C GLY A 1231 -2.63 3.84 36.13
N LEU A 1232 -2.49 5.12 36.51
CA LEU A 1232 -3.21 6.27 35.92
C LEU A 1232 -3.07 6.29 34.40
N SER A 1233 -1.88 5.99 33.90
CA SER A 1233 -1.57 5.87 32.46
C SER A 1233 -2.37 4.76 31.75
N GLY A 1234 -2.94 3.81 32.50
CA GLY A 1234 -3.58 2.60 31.97
C GLY A 1234 -2.60 1.49 31.58
N ASN A 1235 -1.28 1.76 31.59
CA ASN A 1235 -0.22 0.78 31.36
C ASN A 1235 -0.29 -0.34 32.42
N ALA A 1236 0.22 -1.52 32.08
CA ALA A 1236 0.48 -2.57 33.06
C ALA A 1236 1.86 -2.38 33.70
N TYR A 1237 1.91 -2.40 35.04
CA TYR A 1237 3.14 -2.44 35.82
C TYR A 1237 3.23 -3.74 36.62
N TRP A 1238 4.44 -4.16 36.94
CA TRP A 1238 4.72 -5.32 37.78
C TRP A 1238 5.93 -5.04 38.66
N GLY A 1239 6.10 -5.82 39.72
CA GLY A 1239 7.20 -5.61 40.63
C GLY A 1239 7.29 -6.65 41.73
N GLY A 1240 8.28 -6.45 42.59
CA GLY A 1240 8.54 -7.30 43.74
C GLY A 1240 9.08 -6.49 44.90
N SER A 1241 8.61 -6.77 46.11
CA SER A 1241 9.12 -6.14 47.33
C SER A 1241 9.53 -7.15 48.38
N VAL A 1242 10.64 -6.87 49.06
CA VAL A 1242 11.09 -7.56 50.27
C VAL A 1242 10.89 -6.64 51.47
N GLY A 1243 10.18 -7.11 52.48
CA GLY A 1243 9.99 -6.41 53.76
C GLY A 1243 10.64 -7.15 54.92
N PHE A 1244 11.12 -6.39 55.90
CA PHE A 1244 11.59 -6.91 57.18
C PHE A 1244 10.98 -6.08 58.31
N ASN A 1245 10.35 -6.77 59.27
CA ASN A 1245 9.55 -6.19 60.34
C ASN A 1245 10.07 -6.68 61.71
N VAL A 1246 10.17 -5.74 62.66
CA VAL A 1246 10.48 -5.99 64.07
C VAL A 1246 9.50 -5.21 64.95
N THR A 1247 8.99 -5.87 65.99
CA THR A 1247 8.19 -5.25 67.05
C THR A 1247 8.95 -5.32 68.36
N PHE A 1248 9.07 -4.18 69.05
CA PHE A 1248 9.75 -4.02 70.33
C PHE A 1248 8.73 -4.09 71.48
#